data_AF-F8NW63-F1
#
_entry.id   AF-F8NW63-F1
#
_cell.length_a   1.000
_cell.length_b   1.000
_cell.length_c   1.000
_cell.angle_alpha   90.00
_cell.angle_beta   90.00
_cell.angle_gamma   90.00
#
_symmetry.space_group_name_H-M   'P 1'
#
loop_
_entity.id
_entity.type
_entity.pdbx_description
1 polymer ?
#
loop_
_entity_poly.entity_id
_entity_poly.type
_entity_poly.pdbx_seq_one_letter_code
_entity_poly.pdbx_strand_id
1 'polypeptide(L)'
;MAPFDSPSIVLSGFRERAEALHVQGDRLYVGTATGNLHVYSIDDSTSEGEAIASLVETKKSLTRRSIEQLGFIKDINSLIVLSEGLPTLFPIPNFAPPTPLAKAKGALSFAVHSSVQDIMPEAGPQSGDGQFAKAIPTMVTQVIIGCRRKVVIYTWRDGETQEVQEAVLPHSPRAIVFLDNDNVCFAYSPTEYAVFSIAKLTTVEVTTPVTASTSMGTFSGLTGYMTLGLGAKAKPGLIRLNDTEALIVKDNQGFIVGAEGKQTRTNTIDWPSPPEEIAFVSPYIFSILPPGTVPVSVAGSTHMSASATQPSTFPSHVVQIRSSISNLPPQTIPFPFGTAISISPPATATAHCTMRLMTSLPSAKSPLYVVTTPTDRTVAATEGTSIWRIGMKPWGDQLDELVQSGLYSDALSLLDSIDSAVLSDKDERRTPIRALHAVSQFSLGKYDDAINTFLELDLNPAKVVALYPESVSGRLSVPRDSWIPLYGGPATQPEDTTSTSSSDTSKEGKDPIREKLVRNALERSPSPVGSVRQRTKTSFAALLPSGPKDDDAASISSRKGRKPNDDFHRSVETLLRYLTDRRPKVAGALAVVHITPAQSHQIAFLSETSTEDLFALPNLPLSSLTPEQLLRFAQIIDTALFKSYLLTRPTLLGPLCRVSNWCEVSEVEEELRAREKHAELIYLYNGKKMHSKALNLLRQLNENEPDIRDRLQPSISYLQKLGPEHLEQIFESSRWVFGQDRDMAFEIFTSEDVELPRSPVADYLERIDPQLCARFLEYLIDEKGEESQVFHDRLVELYLSMTLTAQKRKDKKIRSIIYAKLLEFINTTHHFSIDRLYGLLSSEDLFEARAILLGRMGKHQHALELYVYKLQDYSKAEEYCKRVYQPGTETSNVFLILLRIYLRPTVKTSSNLLQPALDLISRHSPRLDSVETLQLLPPLVTTQDVQTFLLETLRAPIFDTHVVREIHKARAESVARKLMLLETRRVKVTDSRICPQCHKRIGNSVIAVHAPRGEVTHYQCREAFALKLTELRVR
;
A
#
# COMPACT_ATOMS: atom_id res chain seq x y z
N MET A 1 29.12 22.40 -7.02
CA MET A 1 29.84 21.44 -6.17
C MET A 1 30.80 20.68 -7.06
N ALA A 2 32.02 20.41 -6.59
CA ALA A 2 33.11 19.94 -7.44
C ALA A 2 33.22 18.40 -7.44
N PRO A 3 32.72 17.69 -8.47
CA PRO A 3 32.82 16.22 -8.58
C PRO A 3 34.24 15.73 -8.85
N PHE A 4 35.15 16.62 -9.25
CA PHE A 4 36.55 16.28 -9.53
C PHE A 4 37.49 17.01 -8.59
N ASP A 5 38.58 16.33 -8.25
CA ASP A 5 39.67 16.92 -7.48
C ASP A 5 40.43 17.95 -8.31
N SER A 6 41.24 18.78 -7.65
CA SER A 6 42.16 19.68 -8.35
C SER A 6 43.12 18.87 -9.23
N PRO A 7 43.38 19.31 -10.48
CA PRO A 7 44.25 18.59 -11.40
C PRO A 7 45.66 18.39 -10.83
N SER A 8 46.13 17.14 -10.82
CA SER A 8 47.48 16.76 -10.40
C SER A 8 48.44 16.71 -11.58
N ILE A 9 49.71 17.07 -11.36
CA ILE A 9 50.74 17.04 -12.40
C ILE A 9 51.24 15.59 -12.55
N VAL A 10 51.12 15.04 -13.75
CA VAL A 10 51.63 13.69 -14.09
C VAL A 10 53.04 13.80 -14.66
N LEU A 11 53.25 14.74 -15.59
CA LEU A 11 54.53 15.05 -16.21
C LEU A 11 54.65 16.57 -16.37
N SER A 12 55.79 17.15 -15.99
CA SER A 12 56.12 18.56 -16.23
C SER A 12 57.47 18.67 -16.94
N GLY A 13 57.67 19.70 -17.76
CA GLY A 13 58.97 19.93 -18.40
C GLY A 13 59.29 19.06 -19.61
N PHE A 14 58.29 18.43 -20.26
CA PHE A 14 58.54 17.55 -21.40
C PHE A 14 58.99 18.36 -22.63
N ARG A 15 60.28 18.31 -22.97
CA ARG A 15 60.92 19.19 -23.99
C ARG A 15 60.35 19.07 -25.40
N GLU A 16 59.68 17.97 -25.72
CA GLU A 16 59.05 17.77 -27.03
C GLU A 16 57.56 18.15 -26.97
N ARG A 17 56.99 18.57 -28.10
CA ARG A 17 55.54 18.87 -28.16
C ARG A 17 54.77 17.55 -28.28
N ALA A 18 53.95 17.21 -27.29
CA ALA A 18 53.05 16.07 -27.36
C ALA A 18 51.87 16.39 -28.29
N GLU A 19 51.62 15.53 -29.29
CA GLU A 19 50.57 15.72 -30.30
C GLU A 19 49.48 14.65 -30.18
N ALA A 20 49.81 13.43 -29.79
CA ALA A 20 48.86 12.36 -29.55
C ALA A 20 49.14 11.67 -28.21
N LEU A 21 48.09 11.22 -27.54
CA LEU A 21 48.17 10.53 -26.26
C LEU A 21 47.15 9.39 -26.23
N HIS A 22 47.56 8.23 -25.73
CA HIS A 22 46.68 7.07 -25.57
C HIS A 22 47.02 6.32 -24.27
N VAL A 23 46.00 5.88 -23.54
CA VAL A 23 46.16 5.19 -22.25
C VAL A 23 45.63 3.77 -22.39
N GLN A 24 46.43 2.80 -21.98
CA GLN A 24 46.05 1.39 -21.97
C GLN A 24 46.52 0.74 -20.67
N GLY A 25 45.55 0.37 -19.81
CA GLY A 25 45.85 -0.16 -18.49
C GLY A 25 46.75 0.80 -17.72
N ASP A 26 47.90 0.32 -17.28
CA ASP A 26 48.88 1.07 -16.51
C ASP A 26 49.88 1.88 -17.36
N ARG A 27 49.72 1.86 -18.69
CA ARG A 27 50.68 2.46 -19.63
C ARG A 27 50.09 3.66 -20.36
N LEU A 28 50.87 4.74 -20.40
CA LEU A 28 50.61 5.98 -21.10
C LEU A 28 51.53 6.10 -22.32
N TYR A 29 50.95 6.13 -23.51
CA TYR A 29 51.65 6.32 -24.78
C TYR A 29 51.54 7.78 -25.22
N VAL A 30 52.68 8.45 -25.35
CA VAL A 30 52.79 9.85 -25.77
C VAL A 30 53.52 9.91 -27.12
N GLY A 31 52.81 10.35 -28.15
CA GLY A 31 53.34 10.62 -29.48
C GLY A 31 53.71 12.09 -29.64
N THR A 32 54.92 12.36 -30.11
CA THR A 32 55.43 13.74 -30.24
C THR A 32 55.37 14.27 -31.68
N ALA A 33 55.47 15.58 -31.82
CA ALA A 33 55.54 16.26 -33.11
C ALA A 33 56.80 15.90 -33.94
N THR A 34 57.83 15.36 -33.30
CA THR A 34 59.07 14.89 -33.94
C THR A 34 58.98 13.44 -34.41
N GLY A 35 57.90 12.72 -34.10
CA GLY A 35 57.71 11.31 -34.47
C GLY A 35 58.27 10.32 -33.45
N ASN A 36 58.52 10.76 -32.22
CA ASN A 36 58.94 9.88 -31.12
C ASN A 36 57.72 9.35 -30.36
N LEU A 37 57.82 8.11 -29.90
CA LEU A 37 56.84 7.48 -29.02
C LEU A 37 57.47 7.24 -27.64
N HIS A 38 56.90 7.83 -26.61
CA HIS A 38 57.28 7.62 -25.22
C HIS A 38 56.20 6.78 -24.51
N VAL A 39 56.63 5.76 -23.79
CA VAL A 39 55.77 4.88 -22.99
C VAL A 39 56.11 5.11 -21.52
N TYR A 40 55.13 5.57 -20.76
CA TYR A 40 55.22 5.74 -19.32
C TYR A 40 54.35 4.70 -18.61
N SER A 41 54.75 4.22 -17.43
CA SER A 41 53.87 3.54 -16.47
C SER A 41 53.29 4.56 -15.50
N ILE A 42 52.01 4.41 -15.17
CA ILE A 42 51.27 5.29 -14.25
C ILE A 42 51.09 4.54 -12.93
N ASP A 43 51.71 4.96 -11.85
CA ASP A 43 51.50 4.32 -10.55
C ASP A 43 50.31 4.99 -9.84
N ASP A 44 49.23 4.23 -9.55
CA ASP A 44 48.01 4.76 -8.91
C ASP A 44 48.14 4.98 -7.38
N SER A 45 49.32 4.70 -6.78
CA SER A 45 49.50 4.62 -5.32
C SER A 45 50.21 5.80 -4.65
N THR A 46 50.55 6.88 -5.35
CA THR A 46 51.35 7.98 -4.78
C THR A 46 50.51 9.21 -4.41
N SER A 47 50.66 9.62 -3.15
CA SER A 47 50.14 10.84 -2.53
C SER A 47 50.67 12.13 -3.18
N GLU A 48 49.87 13.19 -3.08
CA GLU A 48 50.04 14.52 -3.67
C GLU A 48 51.50 15.02 -3.66
N GLY A 49 52.07 15.26 -4.86
CA GLY A 49 53.26 16.11 -5.03
C GLY A 49 54.47 15.50 -5.77
N GLU A 50 54.53 14.19 -5.99
CA GLU A 50 55.58 13.56 -6.81
C GLU A 50 55.06 13.04 -8.16
N ALA A 51 55.95 12.98 -9.17
CA ALA A 51 55.61 12.60 -10.54
C ALA A 51 55.01 11.18 -10.58
N ILE A 52 53.73 11.10 -10.93
CA ILE A 52 52.90 9.89 -10.98
C ILE A 52 53.35 8.91 -12.09
N ALA A 53 54.19 9.37 -13.03
CA ALA A 53 54.59 8.61 -14.20
C ALA A 53 56.09 8.27 -14.23
N SER A 54 56.41 6.98 -14.37
CA SER A 54 57.76 6.46 -14.59
C SER A 54 57.98 6.15 -16.09
N LEU A 55 59.09 6.60 -16.69
CA LEU A 55 59.36 6.35 -18.11
C LEU A 55 59.84 4.90 -18.32
N VAL A 56 59.08 4.12 -19.07
CA VAL A 56 59.38 2.70 -19.35
C VAL A 56 60.21 2.54 -20.61
N GLU A 57 59.78 3.17 -21.71
CA GLU A 57 60.40 2.96 -23.01
C GLU A 57 60.31 4.24 -23.87
N THR A 58 61.38 4.57 -24.60
CA THR A 58 61.38 5.68 -25.57
C THR A 58 61.84 5.18 -26.92
N LYS A 59 60.94 5.18 -27.90
CA LYS A 59 61.28 4.88 -29.30
C LYS A 59 61.47 6.18 -30.06
N LYS A 60 62.75 6.51 -30.27
CA LYS A 60 63.15 7.66 -31.09
C LYS A 60 62.93 7.33 -32.57
N SER A 61 62.37 8.29 -33.31
CA SER A 61 62.16 8.22 -34.76
C SER A 61 61.35 7.00 -35.22
N LEU A 62 60.30 6.64 -34.47
CA LEU A 62 59.35 5.60 -34.89
C LEU A 62 58.69 5.98 -36.23
N THR A 63 58.34 7.26 -36.37
CA THR A 63 57.90 7.89 -37.61
C THR A 63 58.83 9.03 -37.98
N ARG A 64 58.91 9.38 -39.28
CA ARG A 64 59.77 10.48 -39.75
C ARG A 64 59.19 11.88 -39.49
N ARG A 65 57.91 11.95 -39.13
CA ARG A 65 57.16 13.19 -38.86
C ARG A 65 56.22 12.99 -37.67
N SER A 66 55.50 14.05 -37.32
CA SER A 66 54.53 14.08 -36.22
C SER A 66 53.56 12.90 -36.22
N ILE A 67 53.24 12.47 -35.00
CA ILE A 67 52.19 11.50 -34.75
C ILE A 67 50.88 12.27 -34.53
N GLU A 68 49.97 12.20 -35.49
CA GLU A 68 48.72 12.96 -35.49
C GLU A 68 47.66 12.31 -34.59
N GLN A 69 47.61 10.97 -34.56
CA GLN A 69 46.65 10.20 -33.75
C GLN A 69 47.23 8.84 -33.37
N LEU A 70 46.92 8.39 -32.14
CA LEU A 70 47.28 7.09 -31.58
C LEU A 70 46.02 6.33 -31.19
N GLY A 71 46.05 5.00 -31.32
CA GLY A 71 44.98 4.12 -30.84
C GLY A 71 45.49 2.71 -30.66
N PHE A 72 44.83 1.94 -29.80
CA PHE A 72 45.22 0.58 -29.48
C PHE A 72 44.16 -0.43 -29.94
N ILE A 73 44.59 -1.49 -30.60
CA ILE A 73 43.74 -2.64 -30.95
C ILE A 73 44.03 -3.76 -29.96
N LYS A 74 43.01 -4.14 -29.19
CA LYS A 74 43.08 -5.20 -28.17
C LYS A 74 43.36 -6.57 -28.80
N ASP A 75 42.66 -6.92 -29.88
CA ASP A 75 42.66 -8.27 -30.46
C ASP A 75 44.03 -8.72 -30.97
N ILE A 76 44.73 -7.82 -31.68
CA ILE A 76 46.07 -8.09 -32.24
C ILE A 76 47.19 -7.49 -31.38
N ASN A 77 46.87 -6.99 -30.18
CA ASN A 77 47.79 -6.33 -29.26
C ASN A 77 48.75 -5.35 -29.97
N SER A 78 48.20 -4.48 -30.82
CA SER A 78 48.97 -3.60 -31.70
C SER A 78 48.53 -2.15 -31.58
N LEU A 79 49.51 -1.24 -31.64
CA LEU A 79 49.31 0.21 -31.62
C LEU A 79 49.15 0.73 -33.05
N ILE A 80 48.05 1.41 -33.34
CA ILE A 80 47.84 2.17 -34.58
C ILE A 80 48.42 3.56 -34.41
N VAL A 81 49.33 3.92 -35.30
CA VAL A 81 49.96 5.25 -35.36
C VAL A 81 49.64 5.88 -36.70
N LEU A 82 48.99 7.04 -36.69
CA LEU A 82 48.74 7.86 -37.87
C LEU A 82 49.84 8.92 -38.02
N SER A 83 50.59 8.85 -39.11
CA SER A 83 51.61 9.85 -39.48
C SER A 83 51.59 10.09 -40.99
N GLU A 84 51.70 11.34 -41.43
CA GLU A 84 51.66 11.75 -42.85
C GLU A 84 50.43 11.24 -43.64
N GLY A 85 49.29 11.05 -42.96
CA GLY A 85 48.09 10.50 -43.56
C GLY A 85 48.19 9.02 -43.97
N LEU A 86 49.11 8.26 -43.36
CA LEU A 86 49.18 6.80 -43.48
C LEU A 86 49.08 6.17 -42.07
N PRO A 87 48.05 5.36 -41.78
CA PRO A 87 47.98 4.61 -40.54
C PRO A 87 48.87 3.36 -40.63
N THR A 88 49.65 3.15 -39.58
CA THR A 88 50.64 2.06 -39.47
C THR A 88 50.40 1.29 -38.18
N LEU A 89 50.41 -0.04 -38.25
CA LEU A 89 50.24 -0.92 -37.09
C LEU A 89 51.60 -1.34 -36.55
N PHE A 90 51.80 -1.18 -35.25
CA PHE A 90 53.00 -1.59 -34.52
C PHE A 90 52.64 -2.63 -33.45
N PRO A 91 53.12 -3.89 -33.58
CA PRO A 91 52.82 -4.93 -32.60
C PRO A 91 53.59 -4.70 -31.30
N ILE A 92 52.91 -4.77 -30.15
CA ILE A 92 53.52 -4.63 -28.82
C ILE A 92 53.95 -6.04 -28.36
N PRO A 93 55.15 -6.23 -27.77
CA PRO A 93 56.03 -5.22 -27.17
C PRO A 93 57.19 -4.72 -28.05
N ASN A 94 57.50 -5.37 -29.18
CA ASN A 94 58.73 -5.07 -29.93
C ASN A 94 58.60 -3.91 -30.94
N PHE A 95 57.37 -3.50 -31.26
CA PHE A 95 57.03 -2.49 -32.28
C PHE A 95 57.65 -2.78 -33.66
N ALA A 96 57.88 -4.06 -33.98
CA ALA A 96 58.41 -4.52 -35.27
C ALA A 96 57.87 -5.92 -35.59
N PRO A 97 57.54 -6.23 -36.86
CA PRO A 97 57.61 -5.37 -38.05
C PRO A 97 56.44 -4.35 -38.14
N PRO A 98 56.68 -3.11 -38.63
CA PRO A 98 55.61 -2.15 -38.89
C PRO A 98 54.74 -2.62 -40.07
N THR A 99 53.42 -2.66 -39.89
CA THR A 99 52.48 -3.05 -40.95
C THR A 99 51.72 -1.81 -41.45
N PRO A 100 52.15 -1.18 -42.57
CA PRO A 100 51.47 -0.01 -43.12
C PRO A 100 50.16 -0.39 -43.81
N LEU A 101 49.07 0.31 -43.50
CA LEU A 101 47.76 0.10 -44.10
C LEU A 101 47.65 0.84 -45.44
N ALA A 102 48.25 0.27 -46.49
CA ALA A 102 48.41 0.92 -47.79
C ALA A 102 47.09 1.39 -48.45
N LYS A 103 45.99 0.66 -48.28
CA LYS A 103 44.66 1.04 -48.84
C LYS A 103 44.11 2.34 -48.21
N ALA A 104 44.55 2.66 -47.00
CA ALA A 104 44.15 3.84 -46.23
C ALA A 104 45.06 5.06 -46.44
N LYS A 105 45.78 5.15 -47.56
CA LYS A 105 46.61 6.31 -47.90
C LYS A 105 45.76 7.59 -48.00
N GLY A 106 46.21 8.66 -47.34
CA GLY A 106 45.50 9.93 -47.26
C GLY A 106 44.43 9.96 -46.15
N ALA A 107 44.65 9.20 -45.08
CA ALA A 107 43.85 9.23 -43.85
C ALA A 107 43.95 10.59 -43.13
N LEU A 108 42.84 11.01 -42.54
CA LEU A 108 42.73 12.25 -41.75
C LEU A 108 42.39 11.97 -40.28
N SER A 109 41.65 10.90 -40.02
CA SER A 109 41.31 10.44 -38.67
C SER A 109 40.93 8.96 -38.73
N PHE A 110 41.08 8.25 -37.63
CA PHE A 110 40.57 6.89 -37.47
C PHE A 110 39.83 6.73 -36.15
N ALA A 111 38.99 5.71 -36.05
CA ALA A 111 38.39 5.26 -34.79
C ALA A 111 38.55 3.75 -34.65
N VAL A 112 38.66 3.27 -33.41
CA VAL A 112 38.79 1.85 -33.07
C VAL A 112 37.64 1.49 -32.13
N HIS A 113 36.91 0.42 -32.43
CA HIS A 113 35.88 -0.14 -31.56
C HIS A 113 36.02 -1.65 -31.51
N SER A 114 36.10 -2.19 -30.29
CA SER A 114 36.20 -3.62 -30.02
C SER A 114 34.95 -4.05 -29.25
N SER A 115 34.21 -5.02 -29.77
CA SER A 115 33.03 -5.57 -29.10
C SER A 115 32.98 -7.09 -29.22
N VAL A 116 32.32 -7.74 -28.25
CA VAL A 116 32.05 -9.18 -28.30
C VAL A 116 30.75 -9.38 -29.05
N GLN A 117 30.80 -10.12 -30.16
CA GLN A 117 29.63 -10.45 -30.99
C GLN A 117 29.39 -11.96 -30.96
N ASP A 118 28.14 -12.33 -30.73
CA ASP A 118 27.66 -13.72 -30.80
C ASP A 118 27.42 -14.08 -32.27
N ILE A 119 28.43 -14.65 -32.92
CA ILE A 119 28.35 -15.04 -34.34
C ILE A 119 27.96 -16.53 -34.42
N MET A 120 26.98 -16.85 -35.28
CA MET A 120 26.65 -18.23 -35.61
C MET A 120 27.69 -18.77 -36.62
N PRO A 121 28.23 -19.99 -36.44
CA PRO A 121 29.17 -20.56 -37.41
C PRO A 121 28.49 -20.79 -38.76
N GLU A 122 29.13 -20.39 -39.86
CA GLU A 122 28.67 -20.72 -41.22
C GLU A 122 28.68 -22.24 -41.43
N ALA A 123 27.65 -22.74 -42.12
CA ALA A 123 27.34 -24.16 -42.25
C ALA A 123 28.46 -24.98 -42.94
N GLY A 124 29.16 -25.82 -42.17
CA GLY A 124 29.80 -27.04 -42.68
C GLY A 124 28.80 -28.18 -42.86
N PRO A 125 29.10 -29.22 -43.67
CA PRO A 125 28.13 -30.24 -44.04
C PRO A 125 27.61 -31.00 -42.83
N GLN A 126 26.28 -31.10 -42.78
CA GLN A 126 25.50 -31.64 -41.66
C GLN A 126 25.93 -33.07 -41.30
N SER A 127 26.55 -33.24 -40.13
CA SER A 127 26.48 -34.48 -39.35
C SER A 127 25.35 -34.34 -38.35
N GLY A 128 24.29 -35.14 -38.51
CA GLY A 128 23.08 -35.07 -37.72
C GLY A 128 23.31 -35.40 -36.26
N ASP A 129 23.13 -34.40 -35.40
CA ASP A 129 22.52 -34.54 -34.08
C ASP A 129 21.98 -33.17 -33.65
N GLY A 130 20.70 -33.13 -33.27
CA GLY A 130 19.93 -31.92 -33.00
C GLY A 130 20.29 -31.24 -31.68
N GLN A 131 21.48 -30.64 -31.59
CA GLN A 131 21.83 -29.65 -30.58
C GLN A 131 21.85 -28.26 -31.22
N PHE A 132 21.03 -27.34 -30.70
CA PHE A 132 21.03 -25.94 -31.10
C PHE A 132 22.47 -25.39 -31.02
N ALA A 133 23.03 -24.98 -32.18
CA ALA A 133 24.36 -24.37 -32.24
C ALA A 133 24.36 -23.11 -31.36
N LYS A 134 25.02 -23.20 -30.21
CA LYS A 134 25.17 -22.08 -29.27
C LYS A 134 26.03 -21.02 -29.97
N ALA A 135 25.53 -19.78 -30.05
CA ALA A 135 26.29 -18.68 -30.64
C ALA A 135 27.60 -18.53 -29.87
N ILE A 136 28.72 -18.47 -30.60
CA ILE A 136 30.04 -18.39 -29.98
C ILE A 136 30.33 -16.90 -29.79
N PRO A 137 30.60 -16.45 -28.56
CA PRO A 137 31.04 -15.08 -28.33
C PRO A 137 32.43 -14.92 -28.94
N THR A 138 32.50 -14.18 -30.05
CA THR A 138 33.74 -13.87 -30.77
C THR A 138 34.10 -12.41 -30.59
N MET A 139 35.37 -12.10 -30.41
CA MET A 139 35.82 -10.72 -30.28
C MET A 139 36.00 -10.12 -31.67
N VAL A 140 35.28 -9.03 -31.95
CA VAL A 140 35.33 -8.33 -33.22
C VAL A 140 35.86 -6.92 -32.99
N THR A 141 37.03 -6.62 -33.53
CA THR A 141 37.54 -5.24 -33.60
C THR A 141 37.35 -4.66 -34.98
N GLN A 142 36.73 -3.49 -35.04
CA GLN A 142 36.58 -2.71 -36.25
C GLN A 142 37.38 -1.41 -36.14
N VAL A 143 38.17 -1.12 -37.17
CA VAL A 143 38.91 0.12 -37.33
C VAL A 143 38.41 0.83 -38.57
N ILE A 144 37.86 2.01 -38.39
CA ILE A 144 37.36 2.85 -39.47
C ILE A 144 38.32 3.99 -39.68
N ILE A 145 38.81 4.11 -40.91
CA ILE A 145 39.76 5.13 -41.31
C ILE A 145 39.12 6.04 -42.33
N GLY A 146 39.00 7.31 -41.97
CA GLY A 146 38.53 8.36 -42.84
C GLY A 146 39.64 8.91 -43.71
N CYS A 147 39.57 8.67 -45.02
CA CYS A 147 40.48 9.24 -46.00
C CYS A 147 39.82 10.39 -46.78
N ARG A 148 40.57 11.04 -47.68
CA ARG A 148 40.03 12.08 -48.57
C ARG A 148 38.90 11.53 -49.46
N ARG A 149 37.64 11.85 -49.13
CA ARG A 149 36.40 11.45 -49.82
C ARG A 149 36.13 9.93 -49.88
N LYS A 150 36.76 9.15 -49.00
CA LYS A 150 36.53 7.71 -48.89
C LYS A 150 36.72 7.26 -47.45
N VAL A 151 36.08 6.18 -47.06
CA VAL A 151 36.30 5.50 -45.78
C VAL A 151 36.75 4.07 -46.03
N VAL A 152 37.71 3.61 -45.23
CA VAL A 152 38.25 2.26 -45.30
C VAL A 152 38.03 1.59 -43.95
N ILE A 153 37.43 0.41 -43.96
CA ILE A 153 37.08 -0.35 -42.76
C ILE A 153 37.92 -1.61 -42.72
N TYR A 154 38.68 -1.76 -41.65
CA TYR A 154 39.42 -2.98 -41.33
C TYR A 154 38.72 -3.70 -40.19
N THR A 155 38.44 -4.98 -40.36
CA THR A 155 37.78 -5.80 -39.35
C THR A 155 38.67 -6.99 -38.99
N TRP A 156 38.81 -7.24 -37.69
CA TRP A 156 39.47 -8.41 -37.12
C TRP A 156 38.43 -9.25 -36.38
N ARG A 157 38.43 -10.56 -36.59
CA ARG A 157 37.63 -11.54 -35.85
C ARG A 157 38.59 -12.47 -35.14
N ASP A 158 38.60 -12.46 -33.81
CA ASP A 158 39.51 -13.26 -32.97
C ASP A 158 40.99 -13.17 -33.41
N GLY A 159 41.42 -11.99 -33.87
CA GLY A 159 42.78 -11.72 -34.35
C GLY A 159 43.01 -11.99 -35.85
N GLU A 160 42.09 -12.65 -36.55
CA GLU A 160 42.16 -12.88 -38.00
C GLU A 160 41.66 -11.66 -38.79
N THR A 161 42.43 -11.23 -39.78
CA THR A 161 42.07 -10.12 -40.67
C THR A 161 41.01 -10.54 -41.69
N GLN A 162 39.89 -9.82 -41.76
CA GLN A 162 38.88 -9.98 -42.80
C GLN A 162 39.15 -9.09 -44.03
N GLU A 163 38.31 -9.25 -45.06
CA GLU A 163 38.35 -8.42 -46.26
C GLU A 163 38.09 -6.94 -45.94
N VAL A 164 38.97 -6.08 -46.45
CA VAL A 164 38.91 -4.62 -46.25
C VAL A 164 37.77 -4.04 -47.07
N GLN A 165 36.83 -3.34 -46.42
CA GLN A 165 35.72 -2.67 -47.08
C GLN A 165 36.05 -1.21 -47.38
N GLU A 166 35.64 -0.72 -48.54
CA GLU A 166 35.82 0.66 -48.98
C GLU A 166 34.47 1.28 -49.38
N ALA A 167 34.18 2.48 -48.87
CA ALA A 167 32.99 3.24 -49.26
C ALA A 167 33.35 4.69 -49.60
N VAL A 168 32.63 5.26 -50.58
CA VAL A 168 32.81 6.66 -51.02
C VAL A 168 32.00 7.57 -50.11
N LEU A 169 32.60 8.67 -49.65
CA LEU A 169 31.94 9.67 -48.80
C LEU A 169 31.79 11.01 -49.55
N PRO A 170 30.72 11.77 -49.28
CA PRO A 170 30.50 13.09 -49.89
C PRO A 170 31.58 14.10 -49.50
N HIS A 171 32.02 14.05 -48.24
CA HIS A 171 33.04 14.92 -47.67
C HIS A 171 34.11 14.10 -46.93
N SER A 172 35.22 14.75 -46.58
CA SER A 172 36.35 14.09 -45.90
C SER A 172 36.16 14.17 -44.39
N PRO A 173 35.96 13.04 -43.68
CA PRO A 173 35.73 13.04 -42.24
C PRO A 173 37.00 13.46 -41.48
N ARG A 174 36.86 14.45 -40.61
CA ARG A 174 37.93 15.00 -39.76
C ARG A 174 37.91 14.42 -38.34
N ALA A 175 36.75 13.96 -37.87
CA ALA A 175 36.60 13.19 -36.65
C ALA A 175 35.59 12.06 -36.87
N ILE A 176 35.81 10.94 -36.21
CA ILE A 176 35.04 9.70 -36.36
C ILE A 176 34.77 9.14 -34.97
N VAL A 177 33.52 8.78 -34.68
CA VAL A 177 33.12 8.17 -33.42
C VAL A 177 32.14 7.04 -33.70
N PHE A 178 32.37 5.87 -33.11
CA PHE A 178 31.40 4.77 -33.13
C PHE A 178 30.23 5.11 -32.20
N LEU A 179 29.01 4.95 -32.72
CA LEU A 179 27.80 4.87 -31.92
C LEU A 179 27.70 3.40 -31.50
N ASP A 180 27.19 2.57 -32.40
CA ASP A 180 27.01 1.14 -32.23
C ASP A 180 28.10 0.31 -32.94
N ASN A 181 27.96 -1.02 -32.89
CA ASN A 181 28.73 -1.95 -33.71
C ASN A 181 28.57 -1.71 -35.22
N ASP A 182 27.43 -1.13 -35.64
CA ASP A 182 27.09 -0.95 -37.06
C ASP A 182 26.95 0.52 -37.47
N ASN A 183 26.93 1.47 -36.54
CA ASN A 183 26.64 2.88 -36.81
C ASN A 183 27.76 3.79 -36.32
N VAL A 184 28.19 4.73 -37.16
CA VAL A 184 29.35 5.59 -36.91
C VAL A 184 28.99 7.02 -37.24
N CYS A 185 29.31 7.96 -36.36
CA CYS A 185 29.16 9.37 -36.63
C CYS A 185 30.46 9.95 -37.22
N PHE A 186 30.32 10.70 -38.30
CA PHE A 186 31.37 11.47 -38.96
C PHE A 186 31.15 12.96 -38.76
N ALA A 187 32.24 13.68 -38.52
CA ALA A 187 32.27 15.14 -38.59
C ALA A 187 33.14 15.57 -39.78
N TYR A 188 32.53 16.21 -40.77
CA TYR A 188 33.23 16.69 -41.97
C TYR A 188 33.83 18.08 -41.75
N SER A 189 33.04 18.95 -41.14
CA SER A 189 33.41 20.31 -40.76
C SER A 189 32.86 20.60 -39.34
N PRO A 190 33.21 21.73 -38.72
CA PRO A 190 32.61 22.13 -37.44
C PRO A 190 31.07 22.32 -37.50
N THR A 191 30.47 22.33 -38.69
CA THR A 191 29.03 22.58 -38.88
C THR A 191 28.30 21.42 -39.58
N GLU A 192 29.03 20.46 -40.18
CA GLU A 192 28.48 19.37 -40.99
C GLU A 192 28.81 18.00 -40.39
N TYR A 193 27.77 17.23 -40.09
CA TYR A 193 27.83 15.92 -39.44
C TYR A 193 26.97 14.91 -40.18
N ALA A 194 27.40 13.65 -40.23
CA ALA A 194 26.64 12.55 -40.85
C ALA A 194 26.82 11.26 -40.06
N VAL A 195 25.80 10.41 -40.03
CA VAL A 195 25.86 9.04 -39.51
C VAL A 195 26.03 8.06 -40.66
N PHE A 196 26.95 7.13 -40.54
CA PHE A 196 27.27 6.10 -41.51
C PHE A 196 26.96 4.72 -40.94
N SER A 197 26.17 3.95 -41.68
CA SER A 197 25.86 2.57 -41.34
C SER A 197 26.84 1.64 -42.07
N ILE A 198 27.62 0.88 -41.31
CA ILE A 198 28.64 -0.06 -41.79
C ILE A 198 27.99 -1.21 -42.56
N ALA A 199 26.91 -1.79 -42.03
CA ALA A 199 26.21 -2.91 -42.67
C ALA A 199 25.62 -2.56 -44.05
N LYS A 200 25.16 -1.31 -44.21
CA LYS A 200 24.53 -0.83 -45.46
C LYS A 200 25.48 -0.04 -46.36
N LEU A 201 26.65 0.35 -45.85
CA LEU A 201 27.60 1.26 -46.49
C LEU A 201 26.95 2.58 -46.97
N THR A 202 25.98 3.10 -46.21
CA THR A 202 25.24 4.34 -46.54
C THR A 202 25.46 5.43 -45.50
N THR A 203 25.54 6.69 -45.95
CA THR A 203 25.59 7.89 -45.10
C THR A 203 24.23 8.59 -45.03
N VAL A 204 23.82 9.00 -43.83
CA VAL A 204 22.66 9.85 -43.55
C VAL A 204 23.14 11.14 -42.88
N GLU A 205 22.78 12.30 -43.42
CA GLU A 205 23.15 13.59 -42.81
C GLU A 205 22.37 13.86 -41.52
N VAL A 206 23.02 14.47 -40.53
CA VAL A 206 22.38 14.77 -39.24
C VAL A 206 21.54 16.05 -39.35
N THR A 207 20.24 15.91 -39.13
CA THR A 207 19.30 17.06 -39.06
C THR A 207 19.26 17.66 -37.66
N THR A 208 19.81 18.87 -37.49
CA THR A 208 19.63 19.71 -36.29
C THR A 208 18.48 20.72 -36.50
N PRO A 209 17.66 21.06 -35.49
CA PRO A 209 16.62 22.07 -35.63
C PRO A 209 17.20 23.44 -36.01
N VAL A 210 16.56 24.13 -36.95
CA VAL A 210 16.95 25.49 -37.37
C VAL A 210 16.51 26.48 -36.29
N THR A 211 17.46 27.08 -35.58
CA THR A 211 17.19 28.22 -34.69
C THR A 211 16.90 29.45 -35.54
N ALA A 212 15.67 29.96 -35.47
CA ALA A 212 15.31 31.27 -36.01
C ALA A 212 15.98 32.35 -35.14
N SER A 213 17.17 32.80 -35.52
CA SER A 213 17.74 34.01 -34.93
C SER A 213 16.98 35.23 -35.45
N THR A 214 16.09 35.77 -34.62
CA THR A 214 15.62 37.15 -34.76
C THR A 214 16.77 38.10 -34.39
N SER A 215 17.69 38.33 -35.33
CA SER A 215 18.57 39.49 -35.31
C SER A 215 18.59 40.13 -36.69
N MET A 216 18.03 41.34 -36.77
CA MET A 216 18.24 42.26 -37.89
C MET A 216 19.75 42.47 -38.06
N GLY A 217 20.32 41.92 -39.12
CA GLY A 217 21.75 41.96 -39.36
C GLY A 217 22.17 41.14 -40.57
N THR A 218 21.64 41.48 -41.75
CA THR A 218 22.33 41.18 -43.01
C THR A 218 23.75 41.76 -42.88
N PHE A 219 24.79 40.90 -42.82
CA PHE A 219 26.24 41.18 -42.92
C PHE A 219 27.16 40.36 -41.98
N SER A 220 26.70 39.33 -41.25
CA SER A 220 27.62 38.44 -40.48
C SER A 220 28.32 37.34 -41.32
N GLY A 221 28.25 37.40 -42.65
CA GLY A 221 28.88 36.42 -43.56
C GLY A 221 30.20 36.88 -44.19
N LEU A 222 30.71 38.07 -43.86
CA LEU A 222 31.84 38.69 -44.58
C LEU A 222 33.08 39.02 -43.70
N THR A 223 33.05 38.75 -42.40
CA THR A 223 34.21 39.00 -41.51
C THR A 223 35.25 37.86 -41.49
N GLY A 224 35.01 36.75 -42.19
CA GLY A 224 35.96 35.64 -42.29
C GLY A 224 37.14 35.84 -43.26
N TYR A 225 37.19 36.94 -44.01
CA TYR A 225 38.19 37.14 -45.07
C TYR A 225 39.40 38.01 -44.69
N MET A 226 39.50 38.50 -43.44
CA MET A 226 40.62 39.35 -42.96
C MET A 226 41.40 38.75 -41.77
N THR A 227 41.42 37.41 -41.63
CA THR A 227 42.32 36.70 -40.69
C THR A 227 42.96 35.45 -41.32
N LEU A 228 43.09 35.46 -42.66
CA LEU A 228 43.82 34.46 -43.44
C LEU A 228 45.34 34.60 -43.23
N GLY A 229 45.81 34.11 -42.10
CA GLY A 229 47.24 33.99 -41.80
C GLY A 229 47.44 33.65 -40.33
N LEU A 230 47.85 32.40 -40.05
CA LEU A 230 48.14 31.85 -38.73
C LEU A 230 46.93 31.48 -37.85
N GLY A 231 46.27 30.36 -38.15
CA GLY A 231 45.33 29.72 -37.22
C GLY A 231 44.99 28.30 -37.64
N ALA A 232 45.30 27.31 -36.80
CA ALA A 232 44.96 25.91 -37.05
C ALA A 232 43.43 25.75 -37.19
N LYS A 233 42.96 25.09 -38.25
CA LYS A 233 41.52 24.85 -38.48
C LYS A 233 40.92 24.14 -37.27
N ALA A 234 39.96 24.77 -36.57
CA ALA A 234 39.28 24.22 -35.40
C ALA A 234 38.87 22.75 -35.64
N LYS A 235 39.17 21.88 -34.66
CA LYS A 235 38.77 20.47 -34.71
C LYS A 235 37.25 20.40 -34.47
N PRO A 236 36.51 19.59 -35.23
CA PRO A 236 35.07 19.43 -34.98
C PRO A 236 34.83 18.70 -33.65
N GLY A 237 33.91 19.21 -32.83
CA GLY A 237 33.52 18.57 -31.57
C GLY A 237 32.55 17.41 -31.82
N LEU A 238 33.03 16.18 -31.63
CA LEU A 238 32.25 14.95 -31.76
C LEU A 238 32.70 13.96 -30.69
N ILE A 239 31.78 13.47 -29.84
CA ILE A 239 32.09 12.54 -28.74
C ILE A 239 31.02 11.46 -28.60
N ARG A 240 31.43 10.27 -28.18
CA ARG A 240 30.52 9.18 -27.77
C ARG A 240 30.02 9.42 -26.35
N LEU A 241 28.71 9.48 -26.15
CA LEU A 241 28.11 9.56 -24.82
C LEU A 241 27.77 8.15 -24.32
N ASN A 242 26.96 7.43 -25.07
CA ASN A 242 26.51 6.07 -24.75
C ASN A 242 26.71 5.16 -25.96
N ASP A 243 26.34 3.88 -25.85
CA ASP A 243 26.40 2.94 -26.98
C ASP A 243 25.51 3.38 -28.15
N THR A 244 24.45 4.16 -27.93
CA THR A 244 23.53 4.56 -29.00
C THR A 244 23.50 6.07 -29.27
N GLU A 245 24.26 6.88 -28.53
CA GLU A 245 24.17 8.36 -28.54
C GLU A 245 25.56 9.02 -28.66
N ALA A 246 25.67 10.02 -29.54
CA ALA A 246 26.85 10.89 -29.65
C ALA A 246 26.48 12.36 -29.40
N LEU A 247 27.42 13.11 -28.82
CA LEU A 247 27.36 14.56 -28.67
C LEU A 247 28.04 15.21 -29.88
N ILE A 248 27.30 16.08 -30.55
CA ILE A 248 27.74 16.91 -31.67
C ILE A 248 27.73 18.37 -31.24
N VAL A 249 28.78 19.11 -31.56
CA VAL A 249 28.87 20.55 -31.26
C VAL A 249 28.79 21.37 -32.53
N LYS A 250 27.71 22.14 -32.66
CA LYS A 250 27.49 23.05 -33.77
C LYS A 250 27.50 24.47 -33.23
N ASP A 251 28.48 25.25 -33.68
CA ASP A 251 28.74 26.61 -33.18
C ASP A 251 28.92 26.62 -31.65
N ASN A 252 27.94 27.13 -30.90
CA ASN A 252 27.96 27.24 -29.45
C ASN A 252 27.00 26.26 -28.76
N GLN A 253 26.35 25.36 -29.50
CA GLN A 253 25.32 24.46 -28.98
C GLN A 253 25.69 22.99 -29.19
N GLY A 254 25.38 22.17 -28.18
CA GLY A 254 25.61 20.74 -28.15
C GLY A 254 24.31 19.99 -28.38
N PHE A 255 24.28 19.15 -29.40
CA PHE A 255 23.15 18.30 -29.76
C PHE A 255 23.51 16.84 -29.52
N ILE A 256 22.60 16.10 -28.87
CA ILE A 256 22.74 14.66 -28.64
C ILE A 256 21.98 13.94 -29.75
N VAL A 257 22.69 13.13 -30.53
CA VAL A 257 22.19 12.49 -31.76
C VAL A 257 22.29 10.98 -31.63
N GLY A 258 21.25 10.27 -32.05
CA GLY A 258 21.20 8.81 -32.06
C GLY A 258 21.68 8.19 -33.37
N ALA A 259 21.69 6.85 -33.41
CA ALA A 259 22.01 6.02 -34.57
C ALA A 259 21.26 6.37 -35.88
N GLU A 260 20.07 6.95 -35.77
CA GLU A 260 19.21 7.33 -36.90
C GLU A 260 19.47 8.76 -37.44
N GLY A 261 20.51 9.46 -36.93
CA GLY A 261 20.84 10.83 -37.36
C GLY A 261 19.83 11.89 -36.88
N LYS A 262 18.95 11.53 -35.93
CA LYS A 262 17.98 12.42 -35.29
C LYS A 262 18.41 12.76 -33.86
N GLN A 263 17.99 13.94 -33.39
CA GLN A 263 18.22 14.37 -32.01
C GLN A 263 17.40 13.50 -31.04
N THR A 264 18.07 12.84 -30.10
CA THR A 264 17.45 11.92 -29.13
C THR A 264 16.89 12.67 -27.91
N ARG A 265 17.59 13.70 -27.43
CA ARG A 265 17.19 14.50 -26.25
C ARG A 265 16.82 15.92 -26.65
N THR A 266 15.71 16.44 -26.14
CA THR A 266 15.23 17.82 -26.42
C THR A 266 16.09 18.92 -25.80
N ASN A 267 16.93 18.59 -24.81
CA ASN A 267 17.79 19.56 -24.13
C ASN A 267 19.08 19.79 -24.92
N THR A 268 19.34 21.04 -25.30
CA THR A 268 20.60 21.48 -25.91
C THR A 268 21.58 21.97 -24.85
N ILE A 269 22.87 21.71 -25.06
CA ILE A 269 23.93 22.22 -24.18
C ILE A 269 24.46 23.52 -24.76
N ASP A 270 24.17 24.66 -24.12
CA ASP A 270 24.64 25.96 -24.60
C ASP A 270 25.95 26.35 -23.91
N TRP A 271 27.00 26.59 -24.71
CA TRP A 271 28.28 27.15 -24.27
C TRP A 271 28.35 28.66 -24.56
N PRO A 272 29.07 29.45 -23.75
CA PRO A 272 29.24 30.89 -24.00
C PRO A 272 30.07 31.17 -25.27
N SER A 273 30.96 30.26 -25.63
CA SER A 273 31.83 30.30 -26.80
C SER A 273 32.01 28.88 -27.34
N PRO A 274 32.40 28.71 -28.62
CA PRO A 274 32.63 27.39 -29.17
C PRO A 274 33.82 26.74 -28.44
N PRO A 275 33.65 25.55 -27.81
CA PRO A 275 34.73 24.89 -27.10
C PRO A 275 35.84 24.45 -28.06
N GLU A 276 37.10 24.64 -27.64
CA GLU A 276 38.26 24.23 -28.44
C GLU A 276 38.42 22.70 -28.48
N GLU A 277 38.08 22.06 -27.37
CA GLU A 277 38.04 20.61 -27.25
C GLU A 277 37.07 20.17 -26.16
N ILE A 278 36.58 18.95 -26.31
CA ILE A 278 35.59 18.37 -25.44
C ILE A 278 35.99 16.92 -25.18
N ALA A 279 35.73 16.44 -23.97
CA ALA A 279 35.85 15.04 -23.62
C ALA A 279 34.64 14.60 -22.79
N PHE A 280 34.39 13.30 -22.74
CA PHE A 280 33.32 12.72 -21.95
C PHE A 280 33.87 11.61 -21.06
N VAL A 281 33.58 11.71 -19.76
CA VAL A 281 33.81 10.67 -18.76
C VAL A 281 32.48 10.44 -18.11
N SER A 282 31.82 9.30 -18.38
CA SER A 282 30.44 9.06 -17.96
C SER A 282 30.24 9.36 -16.47
N PRO A 283 29.27 10.23 -16.08
CA PRO A 283 28.29 11.00 -16.87
C PRO A 283 28.65 12.48 -17.10
N TYR A 284 29.91 12.91 -16.94
CA TYR A 284 30.38 14.28 -17.06
C TYR A 284 31.01 14.62 -18.42
N ILE A 285 30.69 15.80 -18.92
CA ILE A 285 31.25 16.41 -20.14
C ILE A 285 32.26 17.47 -19.73
N PHE A 286 33.47 17.35 -20.23
CA PHE A 286 34.56 18.30 -20.07
C PHE A 286 34.66 19.17 -21.32
N SER A 287 34.74 20.48 -21.16
CA SER A 287 34.89 21.42 -22.27
C SER A 287 35.98 22.44 -21.97
N ILE A 288 36.92 22.64 -22.89
CA ILE A 288 37.90 23.73 -22.83
C ILE A 288 37.34 24.93 -23.54
N LEU A 289 37.22 26.04 -22.83
CA LEU A 289 36.78 27.32 -23.38
C LEU A 289 37.97 28.28 -23.57
N PRO A 290 37.99 29.06 -24.67
CA PRO A 290 39.04 30.03 -24.94
C PRO A 290 39.06 31.18 -23.92
N PRO A 291 40.22 31.84 -23.73
CA PRO A 291 40.38 32.90 -22.74
C PRO A 291 39.39 34.05 -22.94
N GLY A 292 38.89 34.62 -21.84
CA GLY A 292 38.00 35.78 -21.85
C GLY A 292 36.51 35.48 -22.07
N THR A 293 36.10 34.21 -22.14
CA THR A 293 34.72 33.83 -22.53
C THR A 293 33.79 33.43 -21.40
N VAL A 294 34.31 33.01 -20.24
CA VAL A 294 33.50 32.64 -19.07
C VAL A 294 33.42 33.82 -18.10
N PRO A 295 32.21 34.31 -17.74
CA PRO A 295 32.06 35.33 -16.71
C PRO A 295 32.41 34.75 -15.34
N VAL A 296 33.19 35.51 -14.55
CA VAL A 296 33.51 35.15 -13.16
C VAL A 296 32.23 35.23 -12.34
N SER A 297 31.66 34.08 -11.99
CA SER A 297 30.49 34.04 -11.10
C SER A 297 30.98 34.18 -9.66
N VAL A 298 30.75 35.34 -9.05
CA VAL A 298 31.04 35.59 -7.63
C VAL A 298 30.00 34.83 -6.79
N ALA A 299 30.33 33.62 -6.35
CA ALA A 299 29.56 32.92 -5.33
C ALA A 299 29.95 33.47 -3.96
N GLY A 300 29.10 34.35 -3.39
CA GLY A 300 29.15 34.76 -1.98
C GLY A 300 29.47 36.24 -1.70
N SER A 301 28.53 37.16 -2.00
CA SER A 301 28.34 38.37 -1.19
C SER A 301 27.00 39.03 -1.54
N THR A 302 26.00 38.83 -0.68
CA THR A 302 24.75 39.60 -0.68
C THR A 302 25.04 41.02 -0.17
N HIS A 303 25.48 41.92 -1.04
CA HIS A 303 25.32 43.38 -0.91
C HIS A 303 25.71 44.01 -2.26
N MET A 304 24.71 44.46 -3.05
CA MET A 304 24.95 45.29 -4.22
C MET A 304 24.70 46.76 -3.85
N SER A 305 25.78 47.55 -3.76
CA SER A 305 25.73 48.97 -4.08
C SER A 305 25.83 49.13 -5.60
N ALA A 306 24.92 49.93 -6.17
CA ALA A 306 24.87 50.22 -7.59
C ALA A 306 25.95 51.23 -7.98
N SER A 307 27.03 50.78 -8.63
CA SER A 307 27.80 51.53 -9.63
C SER A 307 28.96 50.69 -10.20
N ALA A 308 29.24 50.89 -11.50
CA ALA A 308 30.44 50.48 -12.27
C ALA A 308 30.43 49.13 -13.06
N THR A 309 30.20 49.28 -14.38
CA THR A 309 31.00 48.81 -15.55
C THR A 309 31.69 47.42 -15.58
N GLN A 310 31.27 46.61 -16.56
CA GLN A 310 31.83 45.38 -17.18
C GLN A 310 31.87 44.07 -16.33
N PRO A 311 31.34 42.93 -16.84
CA PRO A 311 31.53 41.63 -16.21
C PRO A 311 33.00 41.20 -16.38
N SER A 312 33.69 40.92 -15.27
CA SER A 312 35.04 40.36 -15.31
C SER A 312 35.00 38.94 -15.88
N THR A 313 35.81 38.67 -16.90
CA THR A 313 35.98 37.35 -17.50
C THR A 313 37.35 36.79 -17.16
N PHE A 314 37.48 35.45 -17.09
CA PHE A 314 38.77 34.83 -16.83
C PHE A 314 39.75 35.12 -17.98
N PRO A 315 40.97 35.65 -17.74
CA PRO A 315 41.93 36.00 -18.79
C PRO A 315 42.66 34.79 -19.40
N SER A 316 42.44 33.58 -18.86
CA SER A 316 43.09 32.33 -19.24
C SER A 316 42.07 31.28 -19.70
N HIS A 317 42.53 30.19 -20.29
CA HIS A 317 41.66 29.07 -20.67
C HIS A 317 40.97 28.46 -19.44
N VAL A 318 39.71 28.06 -19.58
CA VAL A 318 38.90 27.49 -18.50
C VAL A 318 38.40 26.11 -18.90
N VAL A 319 38.57 25.13 -18.01
CA VAL A 319 37.94 23.81 -18.13
C VAL A 319 36.59 23.86 -17.44
N GLN A 320 35.50 23.76 -18.20
CA GLN A 320 34.14 23.67 -17.68
C GLN A 320 33.68 22.21 -17.70
N ILE A 321 33.25 21.73 -16.54
CA ILE A 321 32.72 20.40 -16.32
C ILE A 321 31.19 20.53 -16.22
N ARG A 322 30.46 19.75 -17.02
CA ARG A 322 28.99 19.71 -17.08
C ARG A 322 28.49 18.30 -16.83
N SER A 323 27.43 18.13 -16.04
CA SER A 323 26.76 16.84 -15.97
C SER A 323 25.90 16.63 -17.21
N SER A 324 25.97 15.47 -17.85
CA SER A 324 25.09 15.08 -18.97
C SER A 324 23.65 14.79 -18.54
N ILE A 325 23.39 14.73 -17.22
CA ILE A 325 22.09 14.43 -16.63
C ILE A 325 21.37 15.73 -16.26
N SER A 326 22.02 16.62 -15.50
CA SER A 326 21.41 17.88 -15.04
C SER A 326 21.71 19.08 -15.95
N ASN A 327 22.65 18.97 -16.89
CA ASN A 327 23.14 20.04 -17.77
C ASN A 327 23.68 21.30 -17.07
N LEU A 328 23.67 21.34 -15.74
CA LEU A 328 24.30 22.39 -14.95
C LEU A 328 25.83 22.22 -15.00
N PRO A 329 26.61 23.32 -14.94
CA PRO A 329 28.05 23.25 -14.76
C PRO A 329 28.39 23.04 -13.27
N PRO A 330 28.64 21.80 -12.79
CA PRO A 330 29.04 21.56 -11.41
C PRO A 330 30.35 22.28 -11.03
N GLN A 331 31.29 22.42 -11.98
CA GLN A 331 32.64 22.88 -11.68
C GLN A 331 33.30 23.60 -12.87
N THR A 332 34.01 24.68 -12.57
CA THR A 332 34.85 25.43 -13.52
C THR A 332 36.26 25.56 -12.95
N ILE A 333 37.26 25.20 -13.74
CA ILE A 333 38.67 25.18 -13.32
C ILE A 333 39.45 26.12 -14.24
N PRO A 334 39.87 27.31 -13.78
CA PRO A 334 40.71 28.21 -14.57
C PRO A 334 42.18 27.76 -14.56
N PHE A 335 42.89 27.96 -15.68
CA PHE A 335 44.35 27.79 -15.78
C PHE A 335 45.09 29.07 -15.30
N PRO A 336 46.26 29.01 -14.63
CA PRO A 336 47.05 27.83 -14.23
C PRO A 336 46.42 27.05 -13.08
N PHE A 337 46.55 25.73 -13.15
CA PHE A 337 46.04 24.80 -12.15
C PHE A 337 46.84 24.94 -10.84
N GLY A 338 46.17 25.31 -9.74
CA GLY A 338 46.78 25.34 -8.39
C GLY A 338 47.00 26.72 -7.75
N THR A 339 46.59 27.84 -8.35
CA THR A 339 46.62 29.14 -7.65
C THR A 339 45.27 29.41 -6.97
N ALA A 340 45.25 29.43 -5.64
CA ALA A 340 44.15 30.06 -4.90
C ALA A 340 43.97 31.49 -5.42
N ILE A 341 42.72 31.91 -5.60
CA ILE A 341 42.30 33.19 -6.20
C ILE A 341 43.01 34.35 -5.46
N SER A 342 44.14 34.80 -5.99
CA SER A 342 44.85 35.99 -5.55
C SER A 342 44.56 37.10 -6.53
N ILE A 343 43.90 38.15 -6.03
CA ILE A 343 43.57 39.37 -6.74
C ILE A 343 44.86 40.20 -6.86
N SER A 344 45.74 39.85 -7.79
CA SER A 344 46.77 40.74 -8.35
C SER A 344 47.31 40.14 -9.65
N PRO A 345 47.58 40.94 -10.69
CA PRO A 345 48.05 40.41 -11.97
C PRO A 345 49.55 40.10 -11.87
N PRO A 346 50.02 38.84 -11.99
CA PRO A 346 51.40 38.63 -12.38
C PRO A 346 51.51 38.93 -13.88
N ALA A 347 52.50 39.75 -14.19
CA ALA A 347 52.76 40.33 -15.49
C ALA A 347 52.90 39.30 -16.63
N THR A 348 52.08 39.47 -17.67
CA THR A 348 52.43 39.38 -19.10
C THR A 348 53.08 38.11 -19.70
N ALA A 349 53.22 36.98 -19.01
CA ALA A 349 53.93 35.81 -19.58
C ALA A 349 53.11 34.51 -19.81
N THR A 350 51.87 34.39 -19.32
CA THR A 350 51.15 33.08 -19.28
C THR A 350 49.88 32.99 -20.14
N ALA A 351 49.61 33.98 -20.99
CA ALA A 351 48.33 34.11 -21.71
C ALA A 351 48.20 33.28 -23.00
N HIS A 352 49.21 32.51 -23.39
CA HIS A 352 49.19 31.76 -24.65
C HIS A 352 49.67 30.31 -24.48
N CYS A 353 48.79 29.44 -23.97
CA CYS A 353 49.03 27.99 -23.89
C CYS A 353 47.89 27.25 -24.62
N THR A 354 48.19 26.42 -25.60
CA THR A 354 47.18 25.50 -26.17
C THR A 354 46.96 24.35 -25.20
N MET A 355 45.73 24.23 -24.68
CA MET A 355 45.30 23.11 -23.84
C MET A 355 44.62 22.03 -24.71
N ARG A 356 44.89 20.76 -24.43
CA ARG A 356 44.28 19.63 -25.11
C ARG A 356 43.75 18.59 -24.12
N LEU A 357 42.47 18.23 -24.19
CA LEU A 357 41.82 17.12 -23.51
C LEU A 357 42.03 15.84 -24.30
N MET A 358 42.84 14.91 -23.79
CA MET A 358 43.21 13.70 -24.53
C MET A 358 42.98 12.47 -23.68
N THR A 359 41.74 11.99 -23.64
CA THR A 359 41.37 10.58 -23.40
C THR A 359 39.85 10.46 -23.49
N SER A 360 39.36 9.68 -24.46
CA SER A 360 37.95 9.30 -24.55
C SER A 360 37.84 7.77 -24.55
N LEU A 361 38.07 7.16 -23.40
CA LEU A 361 37.49 5.84 -23.15
C LEU A 361 36.22 6.05 -22.32
N PRO A 362 35.07 5.50 -22.73
CA PRO A 362 33.80 5.65 -22.02
C PRO A 362 33.74 4.85 -20.69
N SER A 363 34.87 4.37 -20.17
CA SER A 363 34.90 3.60 -18.92
C SER A 363 35.00 4.53 -17.72
N ALA A 364 34.12 4.33 -16.73
CA ALA A 364 34.07 5.09 -15.49
C ALA A 364 35.39 5.09 -14.67
N LYS A 365 36.38 4.27 -15.04
CA LYS A 365 37.68 4.16 -14.36
C LYS A 365 38.82 4.90 -15.08
N SER A 366 38.62 5.47 -16.27
CA SER A 366 39.74 6.11 -16.99
C SER A 366 39.95 7.56 -16.52
N PRO A 367 41.12 7.90 -15.95
CA PRO A 367 41.44 9.29 -15.62
C PRO A 367 41.51 10.15 -16.88
N LEU A 368 41.10 11.41 -16.76
CA LEU A 368 41.18 12.38 -17.84
C LEU A 368 42.53 13.09 -17.81
N TYR A 369 43.23 13.09 -18.95
CA TYR A 369 44.50 13.81 -19.09
C TYR A 369 44.33 15.12 -19.85
N VAL A 370 44.84 16.20 -19.28
CA VAL A 370 44.90 17.53 -19.90
C VAL A 370 46.35 17.83 -20.24
N VAL A 371 46.64 18.13 -21.50
CA VAL A 371 47.98 18.48 -21.98
C VAL A 371 48.03 19.99 -22.19
N THR A 372 48.96 20.66 -21.53
CA THR A 372 49.17 22.11 -21.68
C THR A 372 50.50 22.34 -22.41
N THR A 373 50.44 23.01 -23.56
CA THR A 373 51.62 23.37 -24.37
C THR A 373 51.69 24.89 -24.53
N PRO A 374 52.78 25.56 -24.11
CA PRO A 374 52.94 26.99 -24.36
C PRO A 374 53.08 27.25 -25.88
N THR A 375 52.43 28.31 -26.37
CA THR A 375 52.42 28.62 -27.82
C THR A 375 53.68 29.34 -28.28
N ASP A 376 54.42 29.96 -27.36
CA ASP A 376 55.66 30.66 -27.70
C ASP A 376 56.82 29.66 -27.84
N ARG A 377 57.56 29.75 -28.95
CA ARG A 377 58.56 28.75 -29.36
C ARG A 377 59.78 28.73 -28.43
N THR A 378 60.07 29.86 -27.79
CA THR A 378 61.15 30.04 -26.81
C THR A 378 60.75 29.45 -25.45
N VAL A 379 59.54 29.74 -24.98
CA VAL A 379 58.98 29.24 -23.72
C VAL A 379 58.69 27.74 -23.79
N ALA A 380 58.24 27.23 -24.94
CA ALA A 380 58.08 25.80 -25.18
C ALA A 380 59.38 25.01 -25.11
N ALA A 381 60.53 25.64 -25.42
CA ALA A 381 61.84 25.01 -25.32
C ALA A 381 62.38 24.99 -23.88
N THR A 382 61.95 25.93 -23.02
CA THR A 382 62.41 26.05 -21.63
C THR A 382 61.48 25.36 -20.62
N GLU A 383 60.16 25.50 -20.77
CA GLU A 383 59.15 24.99 -19.84
C GLU A 383 58.54 23.65 -20.28
N GLY A 384 58.65 23.29 -21.55
CA GLY A 384 58.15 22.02 -22.10
C GLY A 384 56.62 21.87 -22.05
N THR A 385 56.15 20.69 -22.44
CA THR A 385 54.76 20.25 -22.33
C THR A 385 54.51 19.72 -20.91
N SER A 386 53.37 20.07 -20.31
CA SER A 386 52.92 19.48 -19.04
C SER A 386 51.65 18.67 -19.26
N ILE A 387 51.55 17.52 -18.60
CA ILE A 387 50.41 16.61 -18.63
C ILE A 387 49.83 16.56 -17.21
N TRP A 388 48.53 16.86 -17.11
CA TRP A 388 47.76 16.92 -15.88
C TRP A 388 46.74 15.78 -15.85
N ARG A 389 46.46 15.22 -14.68
CA ARG A 389 45.41 14.21 -14.46
C ARG A 389 44.31 14.82 -13.62
N ILE A 390 43.06 14.60 -14.03
CA ILE A 390 41.87 14.94 -13.24
C ILE A 390 41.29 13.65 -12.67
N GLY A 391 41.33 13.54 -11.33
CA GLY A 391 40.73 12.45 -10.57
C GLY A 391 39.26 12.75 -10.24
N MET A 392 38.42 11.72 -10.30
CA MET A 392 37.02 11.79 -9.87
C MET A 392 36.93 11.40 -8.39
N LYS A 393 36.20 12.18 -7.60
CA LYS A 393 35.88 11.78 -6.22
C LYS A 393 35.07 10.49 -6.19
N PRO A 394 35.21 9.64 -5.16
CA PRO A 394 34.38 8.44 -5.04
C PRO A 394 32.90 8.82 -4.96
N TRP A 395 32.05 7.99 -5.56
CA TRP A 395 30.61 8.27 -5.67
C TRP A 395 29.89 8.39 -4.32
N GLY A 396 30.39 7.71 -3.28
CA GLY A 396 29.86 7.82 -1.92
C GLY A 396 29.95 9.25 -1.38
N ASP A 397 31.13 9.86 -1.45
CA ASP A 397 31.36 11.22 -0.97
C ASP A 397 30.54 12.25 -1.75
N GLN A 398 30.40 12.05 -3.07
CA GLN A 398 29.56 12.92 -3.90
C GLN A 398 28.09 12.86 -3.50
N LEU A 399 27.58 11.65 -3.20
CA LEU A 399 26.21 11.47 -2.71
C LEU A 399 26.03 12.08 -1.32
N ASP A 400 26.99 11.90 -0.42
CA ASP A 400 26.93 12.42 0.94
C ASP A 400 27.00 13.96 0.96
N GLU A 401 27.79 14.58 0.07
CA GLU A 401 27.82 16.04 -0.15
C GLU A 401 26.46 16.55 -0.69
N LEU A 402 25.84 15.82 -1.62
CA LEU A 402 24.51 16.15 -2.16
C LEU A 402 23.41 16.07 -1.10
N VAL A 403 23.48 15.07 -0.23
CA VAL A 403 22.59 14.94 0.93
C VAL A 403 22.82 16.08 1.92
N GLN A 404 24.08 16.47 2.15
CA GLN A 404 24.44 17.60 3.01
C GLN A 404 23.92 18.95 2.49
N SER A 405 23.96 19.14 1.16
CA SER A 405 23.44 20.35 0.50
C SER A 405 21.91 20.39 0.34
N GLY A 406 21.21 19.31 0.72
CA GLY A 406 19.75 19.22 0.63
C GLY A 406 19.20 18.99 -0.80
N LEU A 407 20.07 18.69 -1.77
CA LEU A 407 19.70 18.43 -3.17
C LEU A 407 19.38 16.93 -3.40
N TYR A 408 18.33 16.44 -2.72
CA TYR A 408 17.99 15.02 -2.73
C TYR A 408 17.52 14.50 -4.10
N SER A 409 16.88 15.33 -4.92
CA SER A 409 16.46 14.95 -6.29
C SER A 409 17.67 14.59 -7.16
N ASP A 410 18.72 15.38 -7.03
CA ASP A 410 19.93 15.25 -7.82
C ASP A 410 20.71 14.02 -7.33
N ALA A 411 20.77 13.80 -6.02
CA ALA A 411 21.31 12.58 -5.41
C ALA A 411 20.61 11.31 -5.93
N LEU A 412 19.28 11.30 -6.01
CA LEU A 412 18.53 10.15 -6.54
C LEU A 412 18.80 9.94 -8.04
N SER A 413 18.85 11.00 -8.83
CA SER A 413 19.15 10.90 -10.27
C SER A 413 20.57 10.37 -10.54
N LEU A 414 21.53 10.79 -9.72
CA LEU A 414 22.92 10.31 -9.77
C LEU A 414 22.99 8.84 -9.37
N LEU A 415 22.30 8.45 -8.30
CA LEU A 415 22.22 7.06 -7.84
C LEU A 415 21.55 6.14 -8.89
N ASP A 416 20.51 6.62 -9.57
CA ASP A 416 19.86 5.86 -10.67
C ASP A 416 20.80 5.67 -11.87
N SER A 417 21.69 6.64 -12.16
CA SER A 417 22.64 6.59 -13.28
C SER A 417 23.88 5.71 -13.06
N ILE A 418 24.19 5.33 -11.82
CA ILE A 418 25.38 4.51 -11.50
C ILE A 418 25.05 3.02 -11.59
N ASP A 419 25.93 2.25 -12.26
CA ASP A 419 25.85 0.79 -12.32
C ASP A 419 26.11 0.14 -10.95
N SER A 420 25.34 -0.90 -10.63
CA SER A 420 25.44 -1.64 -9.36
C SER A 420 26.79 -2.33 -9.14
N ALA A 421 27.58 -2.52 -10.20
CA ALA A 421 28.95 -3.06 -10.11
C ALA A 421 29.96 -2.07 -9.51
N VAL A 422 29.66 -0.76 -9.50
CA VAL A 422 30.54 0.30 -9.00
C VAL A 422 30.19 0.69 -7.56
N LEU A 423 28.93 0.52 -7.15
CA LEU A 423 28.44 0.74 -5.79
C LEU A 423 27.56 -0.44 -5.34
N SER A 424 28.08 -1.29 -4.47
CA SER A 424 27.32 -2.38 -3.84
C SER A 424 26.17 -1.86 -2.97
N ASP A 425 26.36 -0.71 -2.31
CA ASP A 425 25.46 -0.18 -1.28
C ASP A 425 24.33 0.70 -1.86
N LYS A 426 24.07 0.57 -3.17
CA LYS A 426 23.13 1.41 -3.92
C LYS A 426 21.74 1.41 -3.30
N ASP A 427 21.20 0.23 -2.98
CA ASP A 427 19.83 0.09 -2.47
C ASP A 427 19.70 0.53 -1.00
N GLU A 428 20.74 0.30 -0.20
CA GLU A 428 20.79 0.73 1.20
C GLU A 428 20.84 2.26 1.32
N ARG A 429 21.62 2.94 0.47
CA ARG A 429 21.68 4.41 0.42
C ARG A 429 20.45 5.05 -0.22
N ARG A 430 19.75 4.34 -1.10
CA ARG A 430 18.55 4.88 -1.79
C ARG A 430 17.40 5.15 -0.83
N THR A 431 17.17 4.25 0.11
CA THR A 431 16.06 4.32 1.08
C THR A 431 16.07 5.60 1.94
N PRO A 432 17.18 5.96 2.64
CA PRO A 432 17.23 7.19 3.44
C PRO A 432 17.17 8.45 2.56
N ILE A 433 17.82 8.48 1.40
CA ILE A 433 17.77 9.65 0.49
C ILE A 433 16.34 9.90 0.00
N ARG A 434 15.60 8.83 -0.33
CA ARG A 434 14.18 8.95 -0.71
C ARG A 434 13.32 9.45 0.45
N ALA A 435 13.56 8.98 1.68
CA ALA A 435 12.85 9.46 2.85
C ALA A 435 13.12 10.96 3.12
N LEU A 436 14.38 11.40 2.99
CA LEU A 436 14.76 12.82 3.13
C LEU A 436 14.15 13.69 2.02
N HIS A 437 14.13 13.20 0.78
CA HIS A 437 13.45 13.86 -0.33
C HIS A 437 11.95 14.03 -0.06
N ALA A 438 11.30 13.00 0.48
CA ALA A 438 9.88 13.04 0.83
C ALA A 438 9.57 14.06 1.94
N VAL A 439 10.44 14.17 2.95
CA VAL A 439 10.33 15.19 4.01
C VAL A 439 10.51 16.61 3.43
N SER A 440 11.46 16.79 2.50
CA SER A 440 11.63 18.05 1.78
C SER A 440 10.41 18.40 0.92
N GLN A 441 9.80 17.43 0.23
CA GLN A 441 8.56 17.64 -0.51
C GLN A 441 7.39 18.00 0.42
N PHE A 442 7.34 17.40 1.61
CA PHE A 442 6.36 17.70 2.63
C PHE A 442 6.48 19.15 3.13
N SER A 443 7.70 19.65 3.37
CA SER A 443 7.93 21.04 3.77
C SER A 443 7.57 22.04 2.67
N LEU A 444 7.71 21.66 1.40
CA LEU A 444 7.30 22.43 0.22
C LEU A 444 5.77 22.36 -0.06
N GLY A 445 4.99 21.66 0.76
CA GLY A 445 3.53 21.56 0.62
C GLY A 445 3.05 20.54 -0.42
N LYS A 446 3.94 19.69 -0.95
CA LYS A 446 3.59 18.56 -1.84
C LYS A 446 3.29 17.31 -1.01
N TYR A 447 2.21 17.40 -0.23
CA TYR A 447 1.84 16.34 0.73
C TYR A 447 1.49 15.01 0.07
N ASP A 448 0.87 15.05 -1.11
CA ASP A 448 0.43 13.85 -1.83
C ASP A 448 1.62 12.98 -2.27
N ASP A 449 2.64 13.60 -2.86
CA ASP A 449 3.85 12.91 -3.35
C ASP A 449 4.65 12.36 -2.16
N ALA A 450 4.81 13.17 -1.10
CA ALA A 450 5.50 12.77 0.12
C ALA A 450 4.84 11.54 0.78
N ILE A 451 3.53 11.54 0.94
CA ILE A 451 2.79 10.43 1.56
C ILE A 451 2.87 9.16 0.72
N ASN A 452 2.85 9.26 -0.61
CA ASN A 452 3.04 8.09 -1.48
C ASN A 452 4.42 7.47 -1.27
N THR A 453 5.47 8.29 -1.22
CA THR A 453 6.82 7.80 -0.91
C THR A 453 6.94 7.23 0.50
N PHE A 454 6.23 7.78 1.50
CA PHE A 454 6.18 7.20 2.85
C PHE A 454 5.45 5.85 2.90
N LEU A 455 4.44 5.64 2.06
CA LEU A 455 3.76 4.36 1.91
C LEU A 455 4.65 3.33 1.23
N GLU A 456 5.38 3.71 0.18
CA GLU A 456 6.31 2.82 -0.54
C GLU A 456 7.48 2.35 0.32
N LEU A 457 7.97 3.21 1.21
CA LEU A 457 9.14 2.93 2.05
C LEU A 457 8.80 2.25 3.40
N ASP A 458 7.52 1.95 3.67
CA ASP A 458 7.08 1.36 4.94
C ASP A 458 7.64 2.07 6.18
N LEU A 459 7.66 3.40 6.15
CA LEU A 459 8.23 4.21 7.23
C LEU A 459 7.41 4.09 8.52
N ASN A 460 8.13 4.15 9.65
CA ASN A 460 7.54 4.14 10.97
C ASN A 460 6.42 5.21 11.10
N PRO A 461 5.17 4.81 11.43
CA PRO A 461 4.05 5.73 11.59
C PRO A 461 4.30 6.85 12.60
N ALA A 462 5.11 6.61 13.64
CA ALA A 462 5.48 7.63 14.61
C ALA A 462 6.21 8.81 13.93
N LYS A 463 7.14 8.50 13.02
CA LYS A 463 7.92 9.52 12.30
C LYS A 463 7.05 10.34 11.34
N VAL A 464 6.06 9.71 10.72
CA VAL A 464 5.13 10.40 9.80
C VAL A 464 4.17 11.29 10.58
N VAL A 465 3.61 10.80 11.69
CA VAL A 465 2.73 11.58 12.57
C VAL A 465 3.51 12.75 13.18
N ALA A 466 4.78 12.60 13.54
CA ALA A 466 5.60 13.67 14.10
C ALA A 466 5.75 14.93 13.22
N LEU A 467 5.55 14.81 11.91
CA LEU A 467 5.57 15.95 10.98
C LEU A 467 4.35 16.87 11.12
N TYR A 468 3.32 16.45 11.87
CA TYR A 468 2.09 17.20 12.07
C TYR A 468 2.08 17.93 13.42
N PRO A 469 1.33 19.04 13.56
CA PRO A 469 1.22 19.81 14.80
C PRO A 469 0.67 19.00 15.99
N GLU A 470 0.93 19.50 17.21
CA GLU A 470 0.50 18.89 18.49
C GLU A 470 -0.99 18.54 18.56
N SER A 471 -1.86 19.28 17.86
CA SER A 471 -3.30 19.00 17.80
C SER A 471 -3.63 17.64 17.17
N VAL A 472 -2.74 17.10 16.34
CA VAL A 472 -2.87 15.79 15.69
C VAL A 472 -1.92 14.78 16.33
N SER A 473 -0.68 15.20 16.58
CA SER A 473 0.43 14.31 16.98
C SER A 473 0.60 14.16 18.48
N GLY A 474 -0.03 15.03 19.28
CA GLY A 474 0.17 15.10 20.72
C GLY A 474 1.66 15.15 21.07
N ARG A 475 2.10 14.18 21.90
CA ARG A 475 3.47 14.05 22.41
C ARG A 475 4.53 13.73 21.36
N LEU A 476 4.12 13.36 20.15
CA LEU A 476 5.04 13.01 19.05
C LEU A 476 5.39 14.18 18.14
N SER A 477 4.82 15.37 18.35
CA SER A 477 5.06 16.54 17.49
C SER A 477 6.51 17.02 17.54
N VAL A 478 7.13 17.20 16.38
CA VAL A 478 8.52 17.65 16.24
C VAL A 478 8.57 18.96 15.41
N PRO A 479 9.36 19.97 15.81
CA PRO A 479 9.46 21.24 15.06
C PRO A 479 10.13 21.04 13.70
N ARG A 480 9.88 21.96 12.77
CA ARG A 480 10.33 21.85 11.35
C ARG A 480 11.83 21.65 11.19
N ASP A 481 12.62 22.26 12.07
CA ASP A 481 14.08 22.26 11.98
C ASP A 481 14.70 20.90 12.32
N SER A 482 13.98 20.05 13.07
CA SER A 482 14.41 18.70 13.45
C SER A 482 13.77 17.59 12.62
N TRP A 483 13.01 17.92 11.57
CA TRP A 483 12.47 16.93 10.64
C TRP A 483 13.57 16.21 9.86
N ILE A 484 14.57 16.92 9.36
CA ILE A 484 15.66 16.32 8.55
C ILE A 484 16.54 15.37 9.40
N PRO A 485 16.99 15.76 10.61
CA PRO A 485 17.72 14.85 11.52
C PRO A 485 16.95 13.58 11.90
N LEU A 486 15.63 13.66 12.09
CA LEU A 486 14.80 12.51 12.49
C LEU A 486 14.76 11.37 11.45
N TYR A 487 15.04 11.71 10.19
CA TYR A 487 15.15 10.77 9.08
C TYR A 487 16.61 10.46 8.69
N GLY A 488 17.58 10.81 9.54
CA GLY A 488 19.01 10.52 9.33
C GLY A 488 19.74 11.51 8.43
N GLY A 489 19.18 12.71 8.22
CA GLY A 489 19.81 13.80 7.47
C GLY A 489 20.77 14.63 8.32
N PRO A 490 21.57 15.51 7.69
CA PRO A 490 22.53 16.37 8.39
C PRO A 490 21.81 17.27 9.41
N ALA A 491 22.39 17.38 10.61
CA ALA A 491 21.92 18.35 11.61
C ALA A 491 22.24 19.77 11.13
N THR A 492 21.21 20.58 10.94
CA THR A 492 21.36 22.03 10.80
C THR A 492 21.95 22.57 12.10
N GLN A 493 23.22 22.99 12.08
CA GLN A 493 23.79 23.69 13.23
C GLN A 493 23.03 25.01 13.43
N PRO A 494 22.44 25.25 14.62
CA PRO A 494 21.92 26.57 14.93
C PRO A 494 23.09 27.55 15.01
N GLU A 495 22.98 28.70 14.35
CA GLU A 495 23.96 29.79 14.52
C GLU A 495 23.96 30.24 15.99
N ASP A 496 25.12 30.14 16.64
CA ASP A 496 25.35 30.53 18.02
C ASP A 496 25.09 32.04 18.23
N THR A 497 23.92 32.40 18.78
CA THR A 497 23.78 33.66 19.52
C THR A 497 24.08 33.40 20.98
N THR A 498 25.31 33.70 21.39
CA THR A 498 25.72 33.79 22.80
C THR A 498 24.81 34.76 23.58
N SER A 499 24.09 34.26 24.58
CA SER A 499 23.41 35.09 25.57
C SER A 499 24.09 34.96 26.94
N THR A 500 24.67 36.05 27.42
CA THR A 500 25.09 36.21 28.81
C THR A 500 23.89 36.62 29.67
N SER A 501 23.56 35.78 30.64
CA SER A 501 22.77 35.96 31.87
C SER A 501 22.06 37.30 32.18
N SER A 502 20.78 37.24 32.56
CA SER A 502 20.32 37.35 33.96
C SER A 502 18.79 37.32 34.13
N SER A 503 18.39 36.91 35.33
CA SER A 503 17.07 36.67 35.94
C SER A 503 16.05 37.82 35.91
N ASP A 504 14.75 37.54 35.78
CA ASP A 504 13.75 37.63 36.88
C ASP A 504 12.26 37.49 36.47
N THR A 505 11.54 36.78 37.34
CA THR A 505 10.11 36.77 37.75
C THR A 505 8.93 37.44 36.96
N SER A 506 7.91 36.59 36.70
CA SER A 506 6.45 36.77 36.94
C SER A 506 5.51 37.62 36.04
N LYS A 507 4.33 37.01 35.80
CA LYS A 507 2.94 37.55 35.56
C LYS A 507 2.30 37.46 34.17
N GLU A 508 1.04 36.99 34.21
CA GLU A 508 0.02 36.88 33.16
C GLU A 508 -0.47 38.25 32.63
N GLY A 509 -0.94 38.27 31.37
CA GLY A 509 -1.79 39.35 30.83
C GLY A 509 -1.77 39.54 29.31
N LYS A 510 -2.78 38.96 28.64
CA LYS A 510 -3.46 39.29 27.36
C LYS A 510 -2.82 40.18 26.25
N ASP A 511 -3.02 39.65 25.03
CA ASP A 511 -3.27 40.24 23.70
C ASP A 511 -2.13 40.36 22.66
N PRO A 512 -2.44 40.07 21.36
CA PRO A 512 -1.46 39.70 20.36
C PRO A 512 -1.23 40.84 19.36
N ILE A 513 -0.08 41.51 19.45
CA ILE A 513 0.38 42.44 18.41
C ILE A 513 1.88 42.25 18.21
N ARG A 514 2.30 41.11 17.64
CA ARG A 514 3.66 40.98 17.08
C ARG A 514 3.84 39.81 16.11
N GLU A 515 2.94 39.63 15.16
CA GLU A 515 3.10 38.65 14.07
C GLU A 515 2.93 39.26 12.66
N LYS A 516 3.53 40.44 12.45
CA LYS A 516 3.51 41.13 11.15
C LYS A 516 4.88 41.47 10.57
N LEU A 517 5.98 40.93 11.10
CA LEU A 517 7.33 41.29 10.65
C LEU A 517 8.21 40.16 10.11
N VAL A 518 7.72 38.92 10.03
CA VAL A 518 8.50 37.79 9.45
C VAL A 518 7.92 37.26 8.12
N ARG A 519 6.75 37.74 7.71
CA ARG A 519 6.06 37.22 6.50
C ARG A 519 6.49 37.87 5.17
N ASN A 520 7.51 38.72 5.17
CA ASN A 520 7.91 39.52 3.98
C ASN A 520 9.31 39.21 3.42
N ALA A 521 9.97 38.12 3.80
CA ALA A 521 11.35 37.87 3.36
C ALA A 521 11.55 36.79 2.28
N LEU A 522 10.55 35.97 1.93
CA LEU A 522 10.73 34.92 0.91
C LEU A 522 9.44 34.71 0.10
N GLU A 523 9.21 35.53 -0.92
CA GLU A 523 8.98 35.06 -2.29
C GLU A 523 8.95 36.20 -3.33
N ARG A 524 9.87 36.05 -4.30
CA ARG A 524 9.99 36.67 -5.63
C ARG A 524 10.40 38.13 -5.78
N SER A 525 11.65 38.29 -6.22
CA SER A 525 12.12 39.47 -6.95
C SER A 525 11.44 39.58 -8.34
N PRO A 526 11.18 40.82 -8.79
CA PRO A 526 10.48 41.13 -10.03
C PRO A 526 11.46 41.35 -11.21
N SER A 527 11.00 41.00 -12.41
CA SER A 527 11.55 41.47 -13.68
C SER A 527 11.15 42.93 -13.93
N PRO A 528 12.07 43.88 -14.21
CA PRO A 528 11.71 45.20 -14.67
C PRO A 528 11.65 45.29 -16.20
N VAL A 529 10.61 45.98 -16.65
CA VAL A 529 10.22 46.22 -18.04
C VAL A 529 10.90 47.49 -18.58
N GLY A 530 11.33 47.47 -19.84
CA GLY A 530 11.62 48.66 -20.64
C GLY A 530 10.71 48.69 -21.88
N SER A 531 9.79 49.65 -21.93
CA SER A 531 8.80 49.85 -22.99
C SER A 531 9.36 50.71 -24.14
N VAL A 532 9.16 50.32 -25.40
CA VAL A 532 8.81 51.25 -26.49
C VAL A 532 7.72 50.64 -27.36
N ARG A 533 6.57 51.33 -27.40
CA ARG A 533 5.42 51.12 -28.29
C ARG A 533 5.80 51.33 -29.76
N GLN A 534 5.31 50.46 -30.65
CA GLN A 534 4.77 50.93 -31.93
C GLN A 534 3.55 50.10 -32.36
N ARG A 535 2.51 50.85 -32.76
CA ARG A 535 1.13 50.45 -33.11
C ARG A 535 1.05 49.83 -34.50
N THR A 536 0.06 48.95 -34.69
CA THR A 536 -0.96 48.91 -35.79
C THR A 536 -1.78 47.61 -35.61
N LYS A 537 -3.00 47.63 -35.05
CA LYS A 537 -4.35 47.81 -35.64
C LYS A 537 -4.69 46.93 -36.86
N THR A 538 -5.93 46.43 -36.81
CA THR A 538 -6.79 45.78 -37.84
C THR A 538 -6.53 44.28 -38.05
N SER A 539 -7.52 43.37 -38.18
CA SER A 539 -8.98 43.47 -38.35
C SER A 539 -9.60 42.06 -38.40
N PHE A 540 -10.94 42.01 -38.28
CA PHE A 540 -11.86 40.94 -38.67
C PHE A 540 -12.07 39.73 -37.74
N ALA A 541 -13.17 39.76 -36.99
CA ALA A 541 -14.29 38.85 -37.21
C ALA A 541 -15.52 39.34 -36.43
N ALA A 542 -16.52 39.83 -37.17
CA ALA A 542 -17.86 40.11 -36.72
C ALA A 542 -18.81 38.98 -37.14
N LEU A 543 -20.03 38.99 -36.57
CA LEU A 543 -21.31 38.31 -36.90
C LEU A 543 -21.78 37.41 -35.73
N LEU A 544 -22.90 37.55 -35.02
CA LEU A 544 -24.17 38.32 -35.01
C LEU A 544 -24.86 38.05 -33.61
N PRO A 545 -26.09 38.50 -33.28
CA PRO A 545 -26.45 39.82 -32.78
C PRO A 545 -27.08 39.81 -31.36
N SER A 546 -27.26 41.02 -30.81
CA SER A 546 -27.75 41.36 -29.47
C SER A 546 -29.27 41.32 -29.31
N GLY A 547 -29.73 41.04 -28.07
CA GLY A 547 -31.01 41.49 -27.51
C GLY A 547 -30.83 41.77 -26.00
N PRO A 548 -31.36 42.86 -25.42
CA PRO A 548 -30.91 43.41 -24.14
C PRO A 548 -31.81 42.99 -22.96
N LYS A 549 -31.25 42.88 -21.75
CA LYS A 549 -31.86 43.43 -20.52
C LYS A 549 -31.00 43.29 -19.26
N ASP A 550 -30.94 44.43 -18.59
CA ASP A 550 -30.87 44.71 -17.16
C ASP A 550 -29.55 44.49 -16.40
N ASP A 551 -28.95 45.64 -16.09
CA ASP A 551 -28.00 45.93 -15.02
C ASP A 551 -28.59 45.58 -13.66
N ASP A 552 -27.95 44.68 -12.92
CA ASP A 552 -27.67 44.80 -11.47
C ASP A 552 -26.91 43.56 -10.99
N ALA A 553 -25.59 43.57 -11.18
CA ALA A 553 -24.68 42.66 -10.46
C ALA A 553 -23.27 43.26 -10.45
N ALA A 554 -22.97 44.02 -9.40
CA ALA A 554 -21.60 44.39 -9.07
C ALA A 554 -20.82 43.13 -8.65
N SER A 555 -20.24 42.43 -9.62
CA SER A 555 -19.33 41.30 -9.39
C SER A 555 -17.96 41.81 -8.95
N ILE A 556 -17.76 41.81 -7.64
CA ILE A 556 -16.47 41.88 -6.96
C ILE A 556 -15.68 40.62 -7.37
N SER A 557 -14.78 40.77 -8.35
CA SER A 557 -13.72 39.78 -8.61
C SER A 557 -12.74 39.79 -7.43
N SER A 558 -13.03 39.00 -6.40
CA SER A 558 -12.10 38.74 -5.31
C SER A 558 -11.00 37.79 -5.79
N ARG A 559 -9.77 38.32 -5.85
CA ARG A 559 -8.54 37.52 -5.76
C ARG A 559 -8.62 36.71 -4.46
N LYS A 560 -8.84 35.41 -4.56
CA LYS A 560 -8.72 34.49 -3.42
C LYS A 560 -7.23 34.39 -3.04
N GLY A 561 -6.80 35.17 -2.06
CA GLY A 561 -5.60 34.81 -1.30
C GLY A 561 -5.87 33.50 -0.59
N ARG A 562 -5.04 32.47 -0.81
CA ARG A 562 -5.10 31.22 -0.05
C ARG A 562 -4.96 31.54 1.44
N LYS A 563 -5.92 31.09 2.24
CA LYS A 563 -5.80 31.12 3.70
C LYS A 563 -4.84 30.00 4.11
N PRO A 564 -3.96 30.20 5.11
CA PRO A 564 -3.05 29.16 5.62
C PRO A 564 -3.78 27.92 6.20
N ASN A 565 -5.08 28.03 6.52
CA ASN A 565 -5.88 26.90 7.01
C ASN A 565 -6.14 25.83 5.93
N ASP A 566 -6.11 26.18 4.65
CA ASP A 566 -6.36 25.19 3.58
C ASP A 566 -5.18 24.21 3.45
N ASP A 567 -3.95 24.68 3.68
CA ASP A 567 -2.76 23.83 3.61
C ASP A 567 -2.69 22.84 4.80
N PHE A 568 -3.11 23.28 5.99
CA PHE A 568 -3.25 22.41 7.16
C PHE A 568 -4.38 21.37 6.99
N HIS A 569 -5.54 21.78 6.49
CA HIS A 569 -6.63 20.84 6.23
C HIS A 569 -6.23 19.82 5.17
N ARG A 570 -5.54 20.26 4.11
CA ARG A 570 -5.03 19.39 3.05
C ARG A 570 -3.98 18.41 3.58
N SER A 571 -3.06 18.84 4.43
CA SER A 571 -2.06 17.94 5.02
C SER A 571 -2.74 16.89 5.91
N VAL A 572 -3.71 17.27 6.73
CA VAL A 572 -4.46 16.32 7.58
C VAL A 572 -5.30 15.36 6.73
N GLU A 573 -5.90 15.80 5.63
CA GLU A 573 -6.61 14.89 4.71
C GLU A 573 -5.66 13.88 4.03
N THR A 574 -4.44 14.29 3.69
CA THR A 574 -3.41 13.35 3.20
C THR A 574 -2.91 12.39 4.29
N LEU A 575 -2.85 12.83 5.55
CA LEU A 575 -2.58 11.95 6.68
C LEU A 575 -3.71 10.92 6.87
N LEU A 576 -4.97 11.33 6.75
CA LEU A 576 -6.11 10.41 6.80
C LEU A 576 -5.98 9.33 5.73
N ARG A 577 -5.54 9.66 4.51
CA ARG A 577 -5.24 8.67 3.45
C ARG A 577 -4.16 7.67 3.88
N TYR A 578 -3.07 8.16 4.48
CA TYR A 578 -2.01 7.32 5.02
C TYR A 578 -2.51 6.36 6.12
N LEU A 579 -3.22 6.90 7.13
CA LEU A 579 -3.70 6.14 8.27
C LEU A 579 -4.76 5.10 7.89
N THR A 580 -5.67 5.45 6.98
CA THR A 580 -6.72 4.54 6.50
C THR A 580 -6.19 3.39 5.66
N ASP A 581 -5.09 3.58 4.92
CA ASP A 581 -4.42 2.49 4.21
C ASP A 581 -3.63 1.55 5.14
N ARG A 582 -2.99 2.11 6.18
CA ARG A 582 -2.19 1.32 7.15
C ARG A 582 -3.02 0.53 8.15
N ARG A 583 -4.14 1.09 8.63
CA ARG A 583 -5.01 0.47 9.64
C ARG A 583 -5.44 -0.98 9.31
N PRO A 584 -5.99 -1.30 8.12
CA PRO A 584 -6.38 -2.68 7.80
C PRO A 584 -5.18 -3.62 7.69
N LYS A 585 -4.01 -3.12 7.24
CA LYS A 585 -2.77 -3.91 7.12
C LYS A 585 -2.22 -4.30 8.50
N VAL A 586 -2.23 -3.36 9.45
CA VAL A 586 -1.83 -3.62 10.84
C VAL A 586 -2.85 -4.53 11.55
N ALA A 587 -4.15 -4.30 11.35
CA ALA A 587 -5.19 -5.17 11.89
C ALA A 587 -5.09 -6.60 11.35
N GLY A 588 -4.78 -6.76 10.06
CA GLY A 588 -4.52 -8.06 9.44
C GLY A 588 -3.30 -8.77 10.06
N ALA A 589 -2.21 -8.05 10.28
CA ALA A 589 -1.02 -8.59 10.94
C ALA A 589 -1.28 -9.00 12.41
N LEU A 590 -2.05 -8.20 13.16
CA LEU A 590 -2.42 -8.51 14.55
C LEU A 590 -3.41 -9.68 14.66
N ALA A 591 -4.29 -9.85 13.67
CA ALA A 591 -5.23 -10.97 13.61
C ALA A 591 -4.51 -12.32 13.45
N VAL A 592 -3.37 -12.35 12.74
CA VAL A 592 -2.50 -13.53 12.61
C VAL A 592 -1.88 -13.93 13.96
N VAL A 593 -1.68 -12.96 14.85
CA VAL A 593 -1.09 -13.18 16.19
C VAL A 593 -2.16 -13.38 17.28
N HIS A 594 -3.45 -13.42 16.92
CA HIS A 594 -4.59 -13.57 17.83
C HIS A 594 -4.71 -12.50 18.94
N ILE A 595 -4.09 -11.33 18.76
CA ILE A 595 -4.22 -10.22 19.70
C ILE A 595 -5.42 -9.38 19.28
N THR A 596 -6.43 -9.27 20.14
CA THR A 596 -7.66 -8.52 19.83
C THR A 596 -7.65 -7.13 20.49
N PRO A 597 -8.18 -6.09 19.81
CA PRO A 597 -8.29 -4.73 20.34
C PRO A 597 -9.12 -4.62 21.63
N ALA A 598 -9.92 -5.65 21.96
CA ALA A 598 -10.65 -5.71 23.22
C ALA A 598 -9.72 -5.79 24.44
N GLN A 599 -8.47 -6.24 24.29
CA GLN A 599 -7.47 -6.32 25.38
C GLN A 599 -6.63 -5.06 25.53
N SER A 600 -6.88 -4.00 24.73
CA SER A 600 -6.04 -2.78 24.68
C SER A 600 -5.83 -2.09 26.04
N HIS A 601 -6.69 -2.36 27.01
CA HIS A 601 -6.65 -1.81 28.37
C HIS A 601 -5.76 -2.60 29.35
N GLN A 602 -5.33 -3.81 28.97
CA GLN A 602 -4.40 -4.65 29.74
C GLN A 602 -2.95 -4.47 29.26
N ILE A 603 -2.75 -3.74 28.17
CA ILE A 603 -1.45 -3.52 27.54
C ILE A 603 -0.90 -2.17 28.01
N ALA A 604 0.42 -2.13 28.22
CA ALA A 604 1.16 -0.94 28.64
C ALA A 604 0.78 0.30 27.81
N PHE A 605 0.62 1.42 28.50
CA PHE A 605 0.21 2.68 27.89
C PHE A 605 1.34 3.26 27.03
N LEU A 606 1.00 3.95 25.92
CA LEU A 606 1.99 4.75 25.16
C LEU A 606 2.72 5.76 26.05
N SER A 607 2.04 6.21 27.11
CA SER A 607 2.58 7.08 28.15
C SER A 607 3.77 6.52 28.94
N GLU A 608 3.98 5.21 28.95
CA GLU A 608 5.07 4.55 29.69
C GLU A 608 6.33 4.33 28.84
N THR A 609 6.24 4.51 27.51
CA THR A 609 7.38 4.32 26.57
C THR A 609 7.98 5.69 26.21
N SER A 610 9.31 5.77 26.15
CA SER A 610 9.98 7.02 25.76
C SER A 610 9.71 7.37 24.28
N THR A 611 9.65 8.65 23.94
CA THR A 611 9.44 9.12 22.56
C THR A 611 10.61 8.70 21.65
N GLU A 612 11.82 8.61 22.19
CA GLU A 612 13.02 8.15 21.49
C GLU A 612 12.92 6.67 21.08
N ASP A 613 12.41 5.80 21.95
CA ASP A 613 12.17 4.38 21.64
C ASP A 613 11.09 4.20 20.56
N LEU A 614 10.10 5.09 20.50
CA LEU A 614 9.06 5.09 19.47
C LEU A 614 9.61 5.54 18.11
N PHE A 615 10.58 6.45 18.07
CA PHE A 615 11.25 6.87 16.84
C PHE A 615 12.33 5.89 16.37
N ALA A 616 12.91 5.11 17.28
CA ALA A 616 13.90 4.07 16.98
C ALA A 616 13.31 2.77 16.40
N LEU A 617 11.98 2.64 16.32
CA LEU A 617 11.33 1.47 15.72
C LEU A 617 11.72 1.30 14.24
N PRO A 618 11.95 0.06 13.78
CA PRO A 618 12.51 -0.20 12.46
C PRO A 618 11.51 0.08 11.33
N ASN A 619 12.03 0.60 10.21
CA ASN A 619 11.29 0.79 8.95
C ASN A 619 11.28 -0.55 8.18
N LEU A 620 10.44 -1.48 8.60
CA LEU A 620 10.34 -2.82 8.02
C LEU A 620 8.88 -3.12 7.64
N PRO A 621 8.64 -3.99 6.65
CA PRO A 621 7.29 -4.42 6.31
C PRO A 621 6.61 -5.07 7.51
N LEU A 622 5.31 -4.84 7.66
CA LEU A 622 4.51 -5.23 8.83
C LEU A 622 4.57 -6.73 9.19
N SER A 623 4.98 -7.58 8.26
CA SER A 623 5.12 -9.03 8.44
C SER A 623 6.35 -9.47 9.25
N SER A 624 7.38 -8.62 9.39
CA SER A 624 8.61 -8.95 10.12
C SER A 624 8.73 -8.27 11.48
N LEU A 625 7.69 -7.56 11.92
CA LEU A 625 7.67 -6.83 13.18
C LEU A 625 7.26 -7.75 14.34
N THR A 626 7.79 -7.45 15.52
CA THR A 626 7.39 -8.14 16.76
C THR A 626 5.95 -7.75 17.16
N PRO A 627 5.22 -8.59 17.90
CA PRO A 627 3.85 -8.30 18.32
C PRO A 627 3.73 -7.00 19.13
N GLU A 628 4.72 -6.67 19.96
CA GLU A 628 4.76 -5.43 20.73
C GLU A 628 4.91 -4.19 19.84
N GLN A 629 5.75 -4.28 18.80
CA GLN A 629 5.96 -3.18 17.85
C GLN A 629 4.71 -2.94 16.99
N LEU A 630 4.05 -4.01 16.54
CA LEU A 630 2.77 -3.91 15.81
C LEU A 630 1.67 -3.27 16.65
N LEU A 631 1.66 -3.57 17.95
CA LEU A 631 0.71 -3.00 18.89
C LEU A 631 0.94 -1.49 19.09
N ARG A 632 2.21 -1.08 19.25
CA ARG A 632 2.59 0.35 19.31
C ARG A 632 2.20 1.08 18.02
N PHE A 633 2.42 0.47 16.86
CA PHE A 633 1.98 1.02 15.57
C PHE A 633 0.46 1.18 15.52
N ALA A 634 -0.30 0.19 15.98
CA ALA A 634 -1.76 0.24 16.00
C ALA A 634 -2.27 1.35 16.93
N GLN A 635 -1.70 1.48 18.13
CA GLN A 635 -2.07 2.53 19.07
C GLN A 635 -1.81 3.93 18.48
N ILE A 636 -0.64 4.16 17.88
CA ILE A 636 -0.28 5.45 17.25
C ILE A 636 -1.19 5.78 16.06
N ILE A 637 -1.47 4.78 15.21
CA ILE A 637 -2.34 4.98 14.04
C ILE A 637 -3.76 5.33 14.49
N ASP A 638 -4.34 4.58 15.43
CA ASP A 638 -5.72 4.78 15.86
C ASP A 638 -5.87 6.07 16.70
N THR A 639 -4.89 6.47 17.53
CA THR A 639 -4.92 7.77 18.23
C THR A 639 -4.77 8.95 17.28
N ALA A 640 -3.85 8.89 16.33
CA ALA A 640 -3.70 9.93 15.31
C ALA A 640 -4.93 10.00 14.40
N LEU A 641 -5.56 8.86 14.09
CA LEU A 641 -6.80 8.80 13.31
C LEU A 641 -7.97 9.43 14.08
N PHE A 642 -8.06 9.17 15.38
CA PHE A 642 -9.06 9.77 16.25
C PHE A 642 -8.93 11.30 16.28
N LYS A 643 -7.71 11.82 16.55
CA LYS A 643 -7.44 13.26 16.62
C LYS A 643 -7.65 13.95 15.28
N SER A 644 -7.23 13.33 14.18
CA SER A 644 -7.48 13.87 12.83
C SER A 644 -8.97 13.89 12.48
N TYR A 645 -9.75 12.85 12.78
CA TYR A 645 -11.21 12.90 12.60
C TYR A 645 -11.89 13.94 13.49
N LEU A 646 -11.39 14.17 14.70
CA LEU A 646 -11.90 15.19 15.60
C LEU A 646 -11.73 16.62 15.03
N LEU A 647 -10.70 16.85 14.23
CA LEU A 647 -10.41 18.15 13.59
C LEU A 647 -11.11 18.31 12.23
N THR A 648 -11.10 17.27 11.40
CA THR A 648 -11.56 17.37 10.01
C THR A 648 -13.02 16.93 9.83
N ARG A 649 -13.42 15.81 10.45
CA ARG A 649 -14.71 15.13 10.17
C ARG A 649 -15.33 14.51 11.42
N PRO A 650 -16.03 15.31 12.26
CA PRO A 650 -16.62 14.84 13.51
C PRO A 650 -17.70 13.78 13.34
N THR A 651 -18.30 13.65 12.15
CA THR A 651 -19.36 12.66 11.83
C THR A 651 -18.83 11.23 11.72
N LEU A 652 -17.55 11.06 11.37
CA LEU A 652 -16.90 9.76 11.23
C LEU A 652 -16.39 9.19 12.57
N LEU A 653 -16.48 9.99 13.64
CA LEU A 653 -16.07 9.61 14.98
C LEU A 653 -16.96 8.50 15.55
N GLY A 654 -18.27 8.60 15.36
CA GLY A 654 -19.23 7.60 15.81
C GLY A 654 -18.98 6.20 15.23
N PRO A 655 -18.86 6.05 13.89
CA PRO A 655 -18.47 4.80 13.26
C PRO A 655 -17.13 4.26 13.74
N LEU A 656 -16.12 5.13 13.92
CA LEU A 656 -14.82 4.71 14.45
C LEU A 656 -15.00 4.09 15.83
N CYS A 657 -15.63 4.78 16.79
CA CYS A 657 -15.82 4.28 18.16
C CYS A 657 -16.66 3.01 18.27
N ARG A 658 -17.52 2.69 17.28
CA ARG A 658 -18.25 1.41 17.24
C ARG A 658 -17.38 0.25 16.78
N VAL A 659 -16.40 0.52 15.93
CA VAL A 659 -15.40 -0.47 15.53
C VAL A 659 -14.36 -0.57 16.65
N SER A 660 -13.84 -1.78 16.87
CA SER A 660 -12.79 -1.98 17.87
C SER A 660 -11.51 -1.24 17.46
N ASN A 661 -10.97 -0.43 18.38
CA ASN A 661 -9.81 0.44 18.14
C ASN A 661 -8.78 0.32 19.25
N TRP A 662 -7.53 0.58 18.90
CA TRP A 662 -6.37 0.63 19.79
C TRP A 662 -6.13 2.02 20.40
N CYS A 663 -7.09 2.95 20.31
CA CYS A 663 -6.91 4.31 20.83
C CYS A 663 -6.51 4.31 22.31
N GLU A 664 -5.68 5.26 22.74
CA GLU A 664 -5.44 5.51 24.16
C GLU A 664 -6.71 6.00 24.84
N VAL A 665 -7.10 5.40 25.98
CA VAL A 665 -8.36 5.78 26.67
C VAL A 665 -8.22 7.17 27.27
N SER A 666 -7.10 7.47 27.92
CA SER A 666 -6.92 8.68 28.72
C SER A 666 -6.97 9.95 27.86
N GLU A 667 -6.18 10.02 26.79
CA GLU A 667 -6.16 11.18 25.90
C GLU A 667 -7.51 11.39 25.19
N VAL A 668 -8.13 10.30 24.73
CA VAL A 668 -9.43 10.37 24.04
C VAL A 668 -10.56 10.76 24.99
N GLU A 669 -10.52 10.30 26.23
CA GLU A 669 -11.52 10.61 27.26
C GLU A 669 -11.50 12.10 27.64
N GLU A 670 -10.31 12.69 27.77
CA GLU A 670 -10.14 14.13 27.99
C GLU A 670 -10.65 14.96 26.81
N GLU A 671 -10.27 14.59 25.58
CA GLU A 671 -10.69 15.30 24.36
C GLU A 671 -12.21 15.20 24.09
N LEU A 672 -12.83 14.05 24.38
CA LEU A 672 -14.27 13.85 24.22
C LEU A 672 -15.09 14.56 25.29
N ARG A 673 -14.63 14.55 26.56
CA ARG A 673 -15.28 15.31 27.64
C ARG A 673 -15.19 16.80 27.40
N ALA A 674 -14.04 17.30 26.98
CA ALA A 674 -13.84 18.72 26.68
C ALA A 674 -14.79 19.24 25.57
N ARG A 675 -15.31 18.35 24.72
CA ARG A 675 -16.21 18.69 23.61
C ARG A 675 -17.65 18.19 23.81
N GLU A 676 -18.00 17.72 25.01
CA GLU A 676 -19.34 17.23 25.39
C GLU A 676 -19.89 16.08 24.51
N LYS A 677 -19.00 15.30 23.89
CA LYS A 677 -19.36 14.17 23.01
C LYS A 677 -19.48 12.86 23.79
N HIS A 678 -20.52 12.78 24.63
CA HIS A 678 -20.73 11.67 25.54
C HIS A 678 -21.19 10.37 24.84
N ALA A 679 -21.96 10.47 23.76
CA ALA A 679 -22.42 9.30 23.01
C ALA A 679 -21.25 8.50 22.41
N GLU A 680 -20.29 9.18 21.79
CA GLU A 680 -19.08 8.59 21.23
C GLU A 680 -18.18 7.97 22.30
N LEU A 681 -18.13 8.59 23.49
CA LEU A 681 -17.41 8.05 24.63
C LEU A 681 -18.05 6.76 25.17
N ILE A 682 -19.38 6.68 25.19
CA ILE A 682 -20.10 5.45 25.57
C ILE A 682 -19.81 4.33 24.56
N TYR A 683 -19.80 4.62 23.26
CA TYR A 683 -19.41 3.64 22.24
C TYR A 683 -17.97 3.18 22.42
N LEU A 684 -17.05 4.09 22.74
CA LEU A 684 -15.65 3.76 23.01
C LEU A 684 -15.49 2.84 24.23
N TYR A 685 -16.19 3.14 25.32
CA TYR A 685 -16.16 2.30 26.52
C TYR A 685 -16.75 0.91 26.26
N ASN A 686 -17.82 0.83 25.46
CA ASN A 686 -18.36 -0.45 25.02
C ASN A 686 -17.34 -1.25 24.19
N GLY A 687 -16.70 -0.60 23.21
CA GLY A 687 -15.68 -1.23 22.38
C GLY A 687 -14.46 -1.75 23.17
N LYS A 688 -14.14 -1.11 24.31
CA LYS A 688 -13.03 -1.50 25.20
C LYS A 688 -13.45 -2.37 26.40
N LYS A 689 -14.71 -2.79 26.47
CA LYS A 689 -15.30 -3.54 27.60
C LYS A 689 -15.21 -2.84 28.97
N MET A 690 -15.08 -1.52 29.00
CA MET A 690 -15.05 -0.72 30.24
C MET A 690 -16.48 -0.32 30.67
N HIS A 691 -17.35 -1.30 30.87
CA HIS A 691 -18.78 -1.03 31.08
C HIS A 691 -19.08 -0.33 32.42
N SER A 692 -18.26 -0.55 33.45
CA SER A 692 -18.40 0.15 34.74
C SER A 692 -18.25 1.67 34.60
N LYS A 693 -17.24 2.13 33.86
CA LYS A 693 -17.03 3.56 33.58
C LYS A 693 -18.15 4.13 32.70
N ALA A 694 -18.62 3.37 31.71
CA ALA A 694 -19.74 3.77 30.87
C ALA A 694 -21.04 3.95 31.67
N LEU A 695 -21.36 3.01 32.56
CA LEU A 695 -22.56 3.06 33.40
C LEU A 695 -22.46 4.17 34.44
N ASN A 696 -21.28 4.43 35.00
CA ASN A 696 -21.06 5.58 35.88
C ASN A 696 -21.22 6.91 35.14
N LEU A 697 -20.71 7.02 33.91
CA LEU A 697 -20.90 8.21 33.07
C LEU A 697 -22.38 8.39 32.71
N LEU A 698 -23.08 7.32 32.32
CA LEU A 698 -24.52 7.34 32.09
C LEU A 698 -25.28 7.78 33.35
N ARG A 699 -24.92 7.26 34.53
CA ARG A 699 -25.50 7.69 35.80
C ARG A 699 -25.31 9.19 36.04
N GLN A 700 -24.10 9.72 35.84
CA GLN A 700 -23.79 11.15 36.01
C GLN A 700 -24.56 12.05 35.03
N LEU A 701 -24.72 11.62 33.77
CA LEU A 701 -25.47 12.38 32.77
C LEU A 701 -26.99 12.35 33.07
N ASN A 702 -27.48 11.22 33.55
CA ASN A 702 -28.90 10.97 33.82
C ASN A 702 -29.39 11.62 35.14
N GLU A 703 -28.50 12.00 36.05
CA GLU A 703 -28.85 12.78 37.26
C GLU A 703 -29.41 14.18 36.92
N ASN A 704 -29.03 14.74 35.77
CA ASN A 704 -29.41 16.09 35.35
C ASN A 704 -30.75 16.17 34.60
N GLU A 705 -31.28 15.03 34.11
CA GLU A 705 -32.53 14.98 33.34
C GLU A 705 -33.76 14.84 34.25
N PRO A 706 -34.85 15.60 34.03
CA PRO A 706 -36.03 15.62 34.91
C PRO A 706 -36.99 14.43 34.69
N ASP A 707 -37.02 13.83 33.49
CA ASP A 707 -37.96 12.76 33.15
C ASP A 707 -37.40 11.36 33.49
N ILE A 708 -38.16 10.60 34.30
CA ILE A 708 -37.75 9.26 34.81
C ILE A 708 -37.57 8.25 33.66
N ARG A 709 -38.37 8.35 32.60
CA ARG A 709 -38.28 7.47 31.43
C ARG A 709 -37.02 7.74 30.60
N ASP A 710 -36.73 9.01 30.32
CA ASP A 710 -35.55 9.40 29.54
C ASP A 710 -34.26 9.22 30.35
N ARG A 711 -34.34 9.29 31.67
CA ARG A 711 -33.27 8.96 32.61
C ARG A 711 -32.87 7.47 32.57
N LEU A 712 -33.84 6.57 32.41
CA LEU A 712 -33.60 5.12 32.50
C LEU A 712 -33.36 4.48 31.14
N GLN A 713 -33.98 4.97 30.06
CA GLN A 713 -33.94 4.35 28.74
C GLN A 713 -32.52 4.19 28.14
N PRO A 714 -31.61 5.18 28.20
CA PRO A 714 -30.25 5.01 27.69
C PRO A 714 -29.47 3.95 28.48
N SER A 715 -29.68 3.89 29.79
CA SER A 715 -29.07 2.89 30.67
C SER A 715 -29.59 1.48 30.37
N ILE A 716 -30.92 1.35 30.20
CA ILE A 716 -31.57 0.09 29.82
C ILE A 716 -31.07 -0.38 28.46
N SER A 717 -31.08 0.50 27.45
CA SER A 717 -30.60 0.17 26.10
C SER A 717 -29.12 -0.21 26.04
N TYR A 718 -28.31 0.33 26.97
CA TYR A 718 -26.92 -0.07 27.12
C TYR A 718 -26.83 -1.46 27.76
N LEU A 719 -27.55 -1.71 28.85
CA LEU A 719 -27.59 -3.00 29.54
C LEU A 719 -28.14 -4.14 28.69
N GLN A 720 -29.14 -3.88 27.84
CA GLN A 720 -29.67 -4.85 26.88
C GLN A 720 -28.63 -5.31 25.85
N LYS A 721 -27.64 -4.46 25.55
CA LYS A 721 -26.56 -4.77 24.61
C LYS A 721 -25.36 -5.45 25.28
N LEU A 722 -25.34 -5.58 26.60
CA LEU A 722 -24.24 -6.21 27.32
C LEU A 722 -24.36 -7.74 27.27
N GLY A 723 -23.26 -8.40 26.92
CA GLY A 723 -23.13 -9.86 26.87
C GLY A 723 -23.12 -10.55 28.24
N PRO A 724 -23.19 -11.90 28.25
CA PRO A 724 -23.21 -12.73 29.46
C PRO A 724 -21.91 -12.67 30.30
N GLU A 725 -20.83 -12.08 29.77
CA GLU A 725 -19.54 -11.94 30.47
C GLU A 725 -19.61 -10.92 31.63
N HIS A 726 -20.58 -10.01 31.61
CA HIS A 726 -20.67 -8.88 32.56
C HIS A 726 -21.90 -8.96 33.49
N LEU A 727 -22.36 -10.18 33.80
CA LEU A 727 -23.55 -10.44 34.62
C LEU A 727 -23.55 -9.71 35.97
N GLU A 728 -22.41 -9.67 36.67
CA GLU A 728 -22.30 -8.98 37.96
C GLU A 728 -22.58 -7.47 37.82
N GLN A 729 -22.04 -6.84 36.79
CA GLN A 729 -22.25 -5.42 36.52
C GLN A 729 -23.69 -5.13 36.08
N ILE A 730 -24.33 -6.05 35.35
CA ILE A 730 -25.76 -5.98 35.04
C ILE A 730 -26.57 -6.04 36.32
N PHE A 731 -26.27 -6.97 37.24
CA PHE A 731 -27.00 -7.11 38.51
C PHE A 731 -26.83 -5.91 39.45
N GLU A 732 -25.64 -5.31 39.51
CA GLU A 732 -25.39 -4.10 40.30
C GLU A 732 -26.15 -2.89 39.74
N SER A 733 -26.11 -2.70 38.43
CA SER A 733 -26.78 -1.58 37.76
C SER A 733 -28.31 -1.77 37.70
N SER A 734 -28.81 -2.99 37.51
CA SER A 734 -30.24 -3.30 37.53
C SER A 734 -30.85 -3.08 38.91
N ARG A 735 -30.10 -3.28 40.00
CA ARG A 735 -30.58 -2.99 41.36
C ARG A 735 -30.97 -1.53 41.54
N TRP A 736 -30.24 -0.62 40.89
CA TRP A 736 -30.58 0.79 40.89
C TRP A 736 -31.84 1.07 40.04
N VAL A 737 -31.97 0.43 38.87
CA VAL A 737 -33.17 0.58 38.01
C VAL A 737 -34.42 0.04 38.71
N PHE A 738 -34.36 -1.13 39.36
CA PHE A 738 -35.47 -1.71 40.13
C PHE A 738 -35.92 -0.83 41.31
N GLY A 739 -35.01 -0.01 41.86
CA GLY A 739 -35.32 0.94 42.92
C GLY A 739 -36.13 2.15 42.43
N GLN A 740 -36.03 2.49 41.15
CA GLN A 740 -36.77 3.58 40.51
C GLN A 740 -38.09 3.07 39.91
N ASP A 741 -38.01 2.11 38.97
CA ASP A 741 -39.16 1.56 38.25
C ASP A 741 -39.03 0.05 38.02
N ARG A 742 -40.06 -0.71 38.45
CA ARG A 742 -40.05 -2.18 38.42
C ARG A 742 -40.33 -2.76 37.03
N ASP A 743 -41.24 -2.16 36.26
CA ASP A 743 -41.60 -2.68 34.92
C ASP A 743 -40.53 -2.34 33.88
N MET A 744 -39.94 -1.15 33.92
CA MET A 744 -38.82 -0.78 33.02
C MET A 744 -37.57 -1.62 33.29
N ALA A 745 -37.30 -1.97 34.56
CA ALA A 745 -36.22 -2.89 34.90
C ALA A 745 -36.46 -4.31 34.37
N PHE A 746 -37.72 -4.72 34.21
CA PHE A 746 -38.07 -6.03 33.65
C PHE A 746 -37.72 -6.12 32.15
N GLU A 747 -37.86 -5.02 31.41
CA GLU A 747 -37.48 -4.93 29.99
C GLU A 747 -35.99 -5.23 29.73
N ILE A 748 -35.12 -5.07 30.75
CA ILE A 748 -33.69 -5.43 30.66
C ILE A 748 -33.54 -6.94 30.43
N PHE A 749 -34.36 -7.76 31.08
CA PHE A 749 -34.24 -9.22 31.05
C PHE A 749 -35.10 -9.89 29.97
N THR A 750 -36.09 -9.18 29.43
CA THR A 750 -36.98 -9.70 28.36
C THR A 750 -36.54 -9.32 26.96
N SER A 751 -35.50 -8.51 26.77
CA SER A 751 -35.04 -8.15 25.43
C SER A 751 -34.45 -9.35 24.67
N GLU A 752 -34.71 -9.44 23.36
CA GLU A 752 -34.23 -10.50 22.47
C GLU A 752 -32.79 -10.32 22.00
N ASP A 753 -32.23 -9.12 22.17
CA ASP A 753 -30.94 -8.73 21.59
C ASP A 753 -29.75 -9.52 22.18
N VAL A 754 -29.80 -9.92 23.45
CA VAL A 754 -28.77 -10.73 24.11
C VAL A 754 -29.40 -11.78 25.01
N GLU A 755 -29.13 -13.06 24.75
CA GLU A 755 -29.57 -14.15 25.62
C GLU A 755 -28.68 -14.27 26.85
N LEU A 756 -29.11 -13.68 27.95
CA LEU A 756 -28.48 -13.87 29.26
C LEU A 756 -28.74 -15.30 29.79
N PRO A 757 -27.80 -15.90 30.55
CA PRO A 757 -28.01 -17.20 31.17
C PRO A 757 -29.23 -17.16 32.09
N ARG A 758 -30.21 -18.02 31.76
CA ARG A 758 -31.57 -17.97 32.33
C ARG A 758 -31.62 -18.37 33.80
N SER A 759 -30.73 -19.25 34.26
CA SER A 759 -30.66 -19.71 35.66
C SER A 759 -30.17 -18.65 36.66
N PRO A 760 -29.02 -17.95 36.48
CA PRO A 760 -28.60 -16.92 37.42
C PRO A 760 -29.51 -15.69 37.39
N VAL A 761 -30.14 -15.39 36.25
CA VAL A 761 -31.16 -14.33 36.16
C VAL A 761 -32.39 -14.71 36.99
N ALA A 762 -32.88 -15.96 36.89
CA ALA A 762 -33.97 -16.44 37.74
C ALA A 762 -33.61 -16.41 39.23
N ASP A 763 -32.39 -16.81 39.61
CA ASP A 763 -31.89 -16.72 40.99
C ASP A 763 -31.87 -15.27 41.51
N TYR A 764 -31.43 -14.33 40.67
CA TYR A 764 -31.37 -12.91 41.00
C TYR A 764 -32.77 -12.31 41.14
N LEU A 765 -33.68 -12.59 40.20
CA LEU A 765 -35.06 -12.11 40.24
C LEU A 765 -35.81 -12.69 41.45
N GLU A 766 -35.60 -13.95 41.81
CA GLU A 766 -36.20 -14.56 43.00
C GLU A 766 -35.75 -13.87 44.30
N ARG A 767 -34.49 -13.43 44.40
CA ARG A 767 -33.98 -12.67 45.56
C ARG A 767 -34.65 -11.30 45.71
N ILE A 768 -35.09 -10.69 44.61
CA ILE A 768 -35.75 -9.38 44.64
C ILE A 768 -37.26 -9.55 44.85
N ASP A 769 -37.92 -10.32 43.98
CA ASP A 769 -39.36 -10.51 43.99
C ASP A 769 -39.78 -11.82 43.28
N PRO A 770 -40.39 -12.77 44.01
CA PRO A 770 -40.91 -14.01 43.42
C PRO A 770 -41.92 -13.79 42.29
N GLN A 771 -42.67 -12.68 42.29
CA GLN A 771 -43.66 -12.39 41.23
C GLN A 771 -42.99 -12.03 39.90
N LEU A 772 -41.86 -11.34 39.94
CA LEU A 772 -41.08 -10.99 38.74
C LEU A 772 -40.40 -12.23 38.16
N CYS A 773 -39.90 -13.12 39.03
CA CYS A 773 -39.36 -14.41 38.61
C CYS A 773 -40.44 -15.28 37.92
N ALA A 774 -41.67 -15.31 38.45
CA ALA A 774 -42.78 -16.00 37.80
C ALA A 774 -43.12 -15.41 36.42
N ARG A 775 -43.20 -14.08 36.29
CA ARG A 775 -43.42 -13.43 34.97
C ARG A 775 -42.28 -13.71 33.98
N PHE A 776 -41.04 -13.75 34.45
CA PHE A 776 -39.88 -14.08 33.63
C PHE A 776 -39.92 -15.52 33.13
N LEU A 777 -40.27 -16.47 34.00
CA LEU A 777 -40.42 -17.88 33.63
C LEU A 777 -41.64 -18.10 32.71
N GLU A 778 -42.76 -17.40 32.93
CA GLU A 778 -43.91 -17.37 32.00
C GLU A 778 -43.44 -16.93 30.60
N TYR A 779 -42.71 -15.80 30.50
CA TYR A 779 -42.14 -15.31 29.25
C TYR A 779 -41.19 -16.32 28.59
N LEU A 780 -40.32 -16.98 29.37
CA LEU A 780 -39.39 -17.99 28.83
C LEU A 780 -40.11 -19.22 28.26
N ILE A 781 -41.24 -19.60 28.85
CA ILE A 781 -42.00 -20.79 28.44
C ILE A 781 -42.93 -20.46 27.27
N ASP A 782 -43.66 -19.35 27.35
CA ASP A 782 -44.68 -18.99 26.36
C ASP A 782 -44.06 -18.38 25.09
N GLU A 783 -43.06 -17.49 25.23
CA GLU A 783 -42.48 -16.76 24.09
C GLU A 783 -41.19 -17.42 23.57
N LYS A 784 -40.32 -17.93 24.46
CA LYS A 784 -39.06 -18.58 24.06
C LYS A 784 -39.14 -20.11 23.91
N GLY A 785 -40.26 -20.73 24.30
CA GLY A 785 -40.49 -22.17 24.11
C GLY A 785 -39.48 -23.07 24.83
N GLU A 786 -38.94 -22.64 25.97
CA GLU A 786 -37.97 -23.45 26.73
C GLU A 786 -38.61 -24.75 27.25
N GLU A 787 -38.11 -25.90 26.79
CA GLU A 787 -38.56 -27.23 27.23
C GLU A 787 -37.85 -27.74 28.51
N SER A 788 -36.92 -26.95 29.06
CA SER A 788 -36.08 -27.38 30.18
C SER A 788 -36.89 -27.66 31.45
N GLN A 789 -36.84 -28.92 31.89
CA GLN A 789 -37.55 -29.43 33.06
C GLN A 789 -37.28 -28.63 34.35
N VAL A 790 -36.09 -28.05 34.49
CA VAL A 790 -35.71 -27.27 35.68
C VAL A 790 -36.52 -25.98 35.79
N PHE A 791 -36.81 -25.30 34.68
CA PHE A 791 -37.57 -24.05 34.69
C PHE A 791 -39.07 -24.31 34.88
N HIS A 792 -39.59 -25.38 34.28
CA HIS A 792 -40.96 -25.84 34.50
C HIS A 792 -41.19 -26.22 35.96
N ASP A 793 -40.26 -26.97 36.57
CA ASP A 793 -40.32 -27.34 37.98
C ASP A 793 -40.27 -26.10 38.89
N ARG A 794 -39.36 -25.15 38.58
CA ARG A 794 -39.21 -23.92 39.36
C ARG A 794 -40.42 -22.99 39.26
N LEU A 795 -41.05 -22.89 38.09
CA LEU A 795 -42.29 -22.12 37.94
C LEU A 795 -43.42 -22.71 38.78
N VAL A 796 -43.55 -24.04 38.79
CA VAL A 796 -44.56 -24.71 39.63
C VAL A 796 -44.27 -24.52 41.11
N GLU A 797 -43.00 -24.64 41.54
CA GLU A 797 -42.58 -24.34 42.91
C GLU A 797 -42.92 -22.89 43.29
N LEU A 798 -42.72 -21.94 42.38
CA LEU A 798 -43.08 -20.54 42.59
C LEU A 798 -44.58 -20.34 42.67
N TYR A 799 -45.40 -20.90 41.78
CA TYR A 799 -46.86 -20.82 41.90
C TYR A 799 -47.39 -21.49 43.16
N LEU A 800 -46.81 -22.63 43.58
CA LEU A 800 -47.15 -23.29 44.84
C LEU A 800 -46.77 -22.41 46.04
N SER A 801 -45.57 -21.84 46.07
CA SER A 801 -45.15 -20.95 47.15
C SER A 801 -46.02 -19.67 47.20
N MET A 802 -46.39 -19.12 46.04
CA MET A 802 -47.26 -17.95 45.92
C MET A 802 -48.71 -18.26 46.34
N THR A 803 -49.25 -19.43 46.00
CA THR A 803 -50.59 -19.84 46.46
C THR A 803 -50.62 -20.12 47.96
N LEU A 804 -49.57 -20.74 48.52
CA LEU A 804 -49.46 -20.97 49.97
C LEU A 804 -49.26 -19.68 50.75
N THR A 805 -48.46 -18.73 50.25
CA THR A 805 -48.32 -17.40 50.87
C THR A 805 -49.61 -16.60 50.77
N ALA A 806 -50.32 -16.64 49.64
CA ALA A 806 -51.66 -16.04 49.51
C ALA A 806 -52.70 -16.70 50.45
N GLN A 807 -52.60 -18.03 50.67
CA GLN A 807 -53.43 -18.75 51.65
C GLN A 807 -53.13 -18.30 53.08
N LYS A 808 -51.85 -18.13 53.44
CA LYS A 808 -51.44 -17.58 54.75
C LYS A 808 -51.92 -16.14 54.94
N ARG A 809 -51.93 -15.33 53.88
CA ARG A 809 -52.41 -13.93 53.89
C ARG A 809 -53.93 -13.79 53.78
N LYS A 810 -54.67 -14.88 53.52
CA LYS A 810 -56.13 -14.94 53.29
C LYS A 810 -56.63 -14.17 52.05
N ASP A 811 -55.76 -13.92 51.07
CA ASP A 811 -56.10 -13.22 49.82
C ASP A 811 -56.76 -14.16 48.82
N LYS A 812 -58.10 -14.29 48.90
CA LYS A 812 -58.88 -15.23 48.07
C LYS A 812 -58.76 -14.96 46.56
N LYS A 813 -58.72 -13.69 46.13
CA LYS A 813 -58.69 -13.30 44.71
C LYS A 813 -57.35 -13.64 44.05
N ILE A 814 -56.25 -13.29 44.70
CA ILE A 814 -54.90 -13.58 44.21
C ILE A 814 -54.67 -15.09 44.21
N ARG A 815 -55.14 -15.78 45.27
CA ARG A 815 -55.09 -17.24 45.34
C ARG A 815 -55.83 -17.90 44.18
N SER A 816 -57.07 -17.49 43.85
CA SER A 816 -57.83 -18.11 42.76
C SER A 816 -57.17 -17.88 41.40
N ILE A 817 -56.59 -16.70 41.16
CA ILE A 817 -55.91 -16.37 39.90
C ILE A 817 -54.65 -17.23 39.74
N ILE A 818 -53.78 -17.27 40.75
CA ILE A 818 -52.53 -18.05 40.69
C ILE A 818 -52.84 -19.54 40.65
N TYR A 819 -53.86 -20.00 41.38
CA TYR A 819 -54.28 -21.40 41.35
C TYR A 819 -54.86 -21.81 39.99
N ALA A 820 -55.61 -20.93 39.32
CA ALA A 820 -56.05 -21.18 37.95
C ALA A 820 -54.86 -21.30 36.99
N LYS A 821 -53.88 -20.38 37.08
CA LYS A 821 -52.62 -20.46 36.30
C LYS A 821 -51.85 -21.76 36.57
N LEU A 822 -51.75 -22.18 37.84
CA LEU A 822 -51.13 -23.45 38.22
C LEU A 822 -51.85 -24.64 37.57
N LEU A 823 -53.19 -24.67 37.61
CA LEU A 823 -53.97 -25.76 37.00
C LEU A 823 -53.85 -25.78 35.48
N GLU A 824 -53.86 -24.61 34.83
CA GLU A 824 -53.64 -24.50 33.40
C GLU A 824 -52.26 -25.05 33.03
N PHE A 825 -51.22 -24.60 33.73
CA PHE A 825 -49.85 -25.05 33.52
C PHE A 825 -49.65 -26.56 33.73
N ILE A 826 -50.23 -27.13 34.79
CA ILE A 826 -50.18 -28.57 35.06
C ILE A 826 -50.90 -29.36 33.96
N ASN A 827 -51.91 -28.79 33.30
CA ASN A 827 -52.62 -29.46 32.21
C ASN A 827 -51.87 -29.38 30.88
N THR A 828 -51.28 -28.22 30.55
CA THR A 828 -50.66 -27.95 29.24
C THR A 828 -49.25 -28.53 29.10
N THR A 829 -48.44 -28.45 30.17
CA THR A 829 -47.00 -28.73 30.07
C THR A 829 -46.70 -30.19 30.41
N HIS A 830 -45.90 -30.91 29.62
CA HIS A 830 -45.48 -32.30 29.89
C HIS A 830 -44.05 -32.45 30.45
N HIS A 831 -43.30 -31.36 30.54
CA HIS A 831 -41.86 -31.36 30.80
C HIS A 831 -41.47 -31.22 32.29
N PHE A 832 -42.38 -31.44 33.25
CA PHE A 832 -42.09 -31.28 34.69
C PHE A 832 -41.89 -32.62 35.42
N SER A 833 -41.12 -32.62 36.51
CA SER A 833 -40.95 -33.80 37.37
C SER A 833 -42.17 -34.02 38.29
N ILE A 834 -43.04 -34.93 37.85
CA ILE A 834 -44.31 -35.26 38.54
C ILE A 834 -44.07 -35.72 39.99
N ASP A 835 -43.02 -36.51 40.23
CA ASP A 835 -42.71 -37.08 41.54
C ASP A 835 -42.26 -36.03 42.57
N ARG A 836 -41.44 -35.06 42.16
CA ARG A 836 -40.95 -33.98 43.04
C ARG A 836 -42.10 -33.05 43.44
N LEU A 837 -42.93 -32.67 42.46
CA LEU A 837 -44.11 -31.84 42.71
C LEU A 837 -45.12 -32.53 43.63
N TYR A 838 -45.36 -33.83 43.43
CA TYR A 838 -46.23 -34.61 44.31
C TYR A 838 -45.70 -34.67 45.75
N GLY A 839 -44.38 -34.74 45.94
CA GLY A 839 -43.75 -34.70 47.27
C GLY A 839 -43.88 -33.34 47.98
N LEU A 840 -43.98 -32.25 47.23
CA LEU A 840 -44.14 -30.88 47.75
C LEU A 840 -45.58 -30.54 48.13
N LEU A 841 -46.56 -31.25 47.58
CA LEU A 841 -47.98 -31.09 47.90
C LEU A 841 -48.32 -31.77 49.24
N SER A 842 -48.68 -30.97 50.25
CA SER A 842 -49.19 -31.48 51.52
C SER A 842 -50.45 -32.33 51.32
N SER A 843 -50.65 -33.34 52.16
CA SER A 843 -51.76 -34.30 52.07
C SER A 843 -53.16 -33.67 52.19
N GLU A 844 -53.23 -32.43 52.69
CA GLU A 844 -54.46 -31.76 53.11
C GLU A 844 -54.91 -30.62 52.18
N ASP A 845 -54.10 -30.19 51.23
CA ASP A 845 -54.40 -29.01 50.38
C ASP A 845 -54.32 -29.33 48.87
N LEU A 846 -55.07 -28.56 48.06
CA LEU A 846 -55.01 -28.53 46.59
C LEU A 846 -55.32 -29.90 45.90
N PHE A 847 -56.44 -30.52 46.29
CA PHE A 847 -56.83 -31.86 45.82
C PHE A 847 -56.98 -32.01 44.30
N GLU A 848 -57.34 -30.96 43.58
CA GLU A 848 -57.52 -31.00 42.12
C GLU A 848 -56.17 -31.05 41.39
N ALA A 849 -55.19 -30.22 41.79
CA ALA A 849 -53.82 -30.32 41.28
C ALA A 849 -53.24 -31.71 41.57
N ARG A 850 -53.48 -32.25 42.76
CA ARG A 850 -53.04 -33.60 43.15
C ARG A 850 -53.70 -34.71 42.32
N ALA A 851 -54.99 -34.59 42.03
CA ALA A 851 -55.70 -35.56 41.20
C ALA A 851 -55.15 -35.60 39.77
N ILE A 852 -54.84 -34.44 39.18
CA ILE A 852 -54.23 -34.35 37.85
C ILE A 852 -52.82 -34.98 37.85
N LEU A 853 -51.99 -34.69 38.86
CA LEU A 853 -50.66 -35.27 38.99
C LEU A 853 -50.70 -36.79 39.12
N LEU A 854 -51.57 -37.34 39.99
CA LEU A 854 -51.78 -38.78 40.12
C LEU A 854 -52.25 -39.43 38.83
N GLY A 855 -53.07 -38.71 38.05
CA GLY A 855 -53.50 -39.15 36.75
C GLY A 855 -52.35 -39.31 35.76
N ARG A 856 -51.40 -38.36 35.78
CA ARG A 856 -50.18 -38.44 34.96
C ARG A 856 -49.19 -39.51 35.42
N MET A 857 -49.18 -39.85 36.70
CA MET A 857 -48.42 -41.00 37.23
C MET A 857 -49.03 -42.37 36.86
N GLY A 858 -50.14 -42.41 36.10
CA GLY A 858 -50.87 -43.64 35.77
C GLY A 858 -51.73 -44.19 36.92
N LYS A 859 -51.77 -43.52 38.07
CA LYS A 859 -52.59 -43.92 39.22
C LYS A 859 -54.03 -43.40 39.10
N HIS A 860 -54.70 -43.78 38.01
CA HIS A 860 -56.01 -43.24 37.65
C HIS A 860 -57.09 -43.54 38.70
N GLN A 861 -57.05 -44.69 39.37
CA GLN A 861 -57.99 -45.02 40.44
C GLN A 861 -57.92 -44.01 41.59
N HIS A 862 -56.71 -43.67 42.07
CA HIS A 862 -56.53 -42.73 43.17
C HIS A 862 -56.90 -41.29 42.78
N ALA A 863 -56.64 -40.90 41.52
CA ALA A 863 -57.06 -39.62 40.98
C ALA A 863 -58.60 -39.48 40.97
N LEU A 864 -59.30 -40.52 40.53
CA LEU A 864 -60.76 -40.55 40.52
C LEU A 864 -61.36 -40.61 41.92
N GLU A 865 -60.74 -41.34 42.86
CA GLU A 865 -61.13 -41.33 44.27
C GLU A 865 -61.04 -39.92 44.88
N LEU A 866 -60.03 -39.12 44.50
CA LEU A 866 -59.92 -37.71 44.92
C LEU A 866 -61.06 -36.85 44.36
N TYR A 867 -61.39 -37.01 43.08
CA TYR A 867 -62.51 -36.29 42.46
C TYR A 867 -63.86 -36.67 43.08
N VAL A 868 -64.09 -37.95 43.33
CA VAL A 868 -65.38 -38.48 43.81
C VAL A 868 -65.56 -38.28 45.32
N TYR A 869 -64.57 -38.61 46.14
CA TYR A 869 -64.72 -38.57 47.61
C TYR A 869 -64.37 -37.22 48.22
N LYS A 870 -63.33 -36.54 47.75
CA LYS A 870 -62.87 -35.28 48.36
C LYS A 870 -63.44 -34.04 47.68
N LEU A 871 -63.43 -33.99 46.35
CA LEU A 871 -63.95 -32.84 45.59
C LEU A 871 -65.47 -32.92 45.36
N GLN A 872 -66.06 -34.13 45.37
CA GLN A 872 -67.46 -34.40 45.03
C GLN A 872 -67.91 -33.81 43.69
N ASP A 873 -66.96 -33.62 42.75
CA ASP A 873 -67.20 -33.06 41.43
C ASP A 873 -67.20 -34.17 40.38
N TYR A 874 -68.38 -34.73 40.12
CA TYR A 874 -68.58 -35.82 39.17
C TYR A 874 -68.35 -35.37 37.72
N SER A 875 -68.62 -34.10 37.42
CA SER A 875 -68.46 -33.54 36.07
C SER A 875 -66.99 -33.49 35.66
N LYS A 876 -66.12 -33.02 36.56
CA LYS A 876 -64.66 -33.04 36.34
C LYS A 876 -64.08 -34.44 36.28
N ALA A 877 -64.66 -35.40 37.02
CA ALA A 877 -64.27 -36.81 36.93
C ALA A 877 -64.55 -37.37 35.52
N GLU A 878 -65.72 -37.08 34.94
CA GLU A 878 -66.05 -37.46 33.56
C GLU A 878 -65.11 -36.79 32.55
N GLU A 879 -64.84 -35.49 32.70
CA GLU A 879 -63.89 -34.77 31.84
C GLU A 879 -62.49 -35.37 31.90
N TYR A 880 -62.01 -35.74 33.09
CA TYR A 880 -60.75 -36.43 33.27
C TYR A 880 -60.75 -37.78 32.55
N CYS A 881 -61.80 -38.60 32.68
CA CYS A 881 -61.92 -39.86 31.95
C CYS A 881 -61.90 -39.65 30.43
N LYS A 882 -62.57 -38.61 29.91
CA LYS A 882 -62.54 -38.26 28.48
C LYS A 882 -61.13 -37.90 28.00
N ARG A 883 -60.33 -37.21 28.82
CA ARG A 883 -58.95 -36.81 28.48
C ARG A 883 -57.99 -37.99 28.45
N VAL A 884 -58.14 -38.95 29.37
CA VAL A 884 -57.22 -40.09 29.52
C VAL A 884 -57.58 -41.26 28.59
N TYR A 885 -58.84 -41.37 28.17
CA TYR A 885 -59.30 -42.48 27.34
C TYR A 885 -58.63 -42.50 25.96
N GLN A 886 -57.87 -43.56 25.68
CA GLN A 886 -57.30 -43.87 24.37
C GLN A 886 -57.75 -45.29 23.94
N PRO A 887 -58.16 -45.47 22.66
CA PRO A 887 -58.62 -46.78 22.19
C PRO A 887 -57.44 -47.75 22.01
N GLY A 888 -57.50 -48.93 22.64
CA GLY A 888 -56.52 -50.01 22.47
C GLY A 888 -55.40 -50.10 23.52
N THR A 889 -55.38 -49.22 24.52
CA THR A 889 -54.43 -49.22 25.65
C THR A 889 -55.11 -49.59 26.97
N GLU A 890 -54.32 -49.84 28.04
CA GLU A 890 -54.83 -50.10 29.41
C GLU A 890 -55.73 -48.97 29.96
N THR A 891 -55.63 -47.78 29.38
CA THR A 891 -56.49 -46.61 29.69
C THR A 891 -57.92 -46.73 29.16
N SER A 892 -58.24 -47.75 28.36
CA SER A 892 -59.63 -48.06 27.95
C SER A 892 -60.52 -48.37 29.15
N ASN A 893 -59.95 -48.94 30.21
CA ASN A 893 -60.65 -49.30 31.44
C ASN A 893 -60.92 -48.11 32.37
N VAL A 894 -60.51 -46.88 32.02
CA VAL A 894 -60.67 -45.71 32.92
C VAL A 894 -62.13 -45.39 33.22
N PHE A 895 -63.03 -45.52 32.23
CA PHE A 895 -64.47 -45.38 32.46
C PHE A 895 -65.04 -46.53 33.30
N LEU A 896 -64.49 -47.74 33.19
CA LEU A 896 -64.84 -48.88 34.04
C LEU A 896 -64.34 -48.70 35.47
N ILE A 897 -63.16 -48.12 35.67
CA ILE A 897 -62.62 -47.76 36.99
C ILE A 897 -63.53 -46.72 37.65
N LEU A 898 -63.96 -45.68 36.92
CA LEU A 898 -64.91 -44.69 37.44
C LEU A 898 -66.24 -45.34 37.82
N LEU A 899 -66.79 -46.18 36.95
CA LEU A 899 -68.01 -46.94 37.22
C LEU A 899 -67.87 -47.82 38.46
N ARG A 900 -66.72 -48.48 38.62
CA ARG A 900 -66.41 -49.31 39.79
C ARG A 900 -66.33 -48.50 41.07
N ILE A 901 -65.77 -47.29 41.03
CA ILE A 901 -65.72 -46.38 42.18
C ILE A 901 -67.13 -45.91 42.58
N TYR A 902 -68.02 -45.67 41.62
CA TYR A 902 -69.42 -45.31 41.90
C TYR A 902 -70.24 -46.48 42.46
N LEU A 903 -70.10 -47.68 41.88
CA LEU A 903 -70.93 -48.85 42.22
C LEU A 903 -70.39 -49.67 43.40
N ARG A 904 -69.08 -49.62 43.67
CA ARG A 904 -68.41 -50.30 44.80
C ARG A 904 -67.60 -49.28 45.60
N PRO A 905 -68.25 -48.42 46.40
CA PRO A 905 -67.55 -47.41 47.16
C PRO A 905 -66.64 -48.05 48.23
N THR A 906 -65.36 -47.67 48.24
CA THR A 906 -64.35 -48.12 49.21
C THR A 906 -64.40 -47.32 50.51
N VAL A 907 -64.97 -46.11 50.46
CA VAL A 907 -65.16 -45.21 51.61
C VAL A 907 -66.65 -44.98 51.82
N LYS A 908 -67.11 -44.99 53.09
CA LYS A 908 -68.53 -44.73 53.43
C LYS A 908 -68.89 -43.27 53.13
N THR A 909 -69.44 -42.99 51.95
CA THR A 909 -69.94 -41.66 51.57
C THR A 909 -71.47 -41.60 51.75
N SER A 910 -71.98 -40.42 52.11
CA SER A 910 -73.40 -40.12 52.32
C SER A 910 -74.19 -39.80 51.04
N SER A 911 -73.54 -39.80 49.87
CA SER A 911 -74.15 -39.45 48.58
C SER A 911 -74.55 -40.70 47.78
N ASN A 912 -75.73 -40.65 47.13
CA ASN A 912 -76.21 -41.69 46.24
C ASN A 912 -75.44 -41.68 44.92
N LEU A 913 -74.38 -42.48 44.82
CA LEU A 913 -73.50 -42.58 43.64
C LEU A 913 -74.12 -43.35 42.45
N LEU A 914 -75.32 -43.91 42.62
CA LEU A 914 -76.02 -44.69 41.59
C LEU A 914 -76.50 -43.84 40.40
N GLN A 915 -77.00 -42.63 40.66
CA GLN A 915 -77.52 -41.74 39.60
C GLN A 915 -76.39 -41.26 38.65
N PRO A 916 -75.24 -40.78 39.16
CA PRO A 916 -74.08 -40.48 38.31
C PRO A 916 -73.56 -41.68 37.50
N ALA A 917 -73.65 -42.90 38.05
CA ALA A 917 -73.22 -44.10 37.33
C ALA A 917 -74.10 -44.42 36.11
N LEU A 918 -75.43 -44.24 36.23
CA LEU A 918 -76.37 -44.43 35.12
C LEU A 918 -76.21 -43.34 34.05
N ASP A 919 -76.00 -42.09 34.47
CA ASP A 919 -75.70 -40.97 33.56
C ASP A 919 -74.40 -41.22 32.77
N LEU A 920 -73.36 -41.77 33.40
CA LEU A 920 -72.12 -42.15 32.73
C LEU A 920 -72.35 -43.22 31.66
N ILE A 921 -73.10 -44.28 31.99
CA ILE A 921 -73.39 -45.40 31.09
C ILE A 921 -74.15 -44.90 29.85
N SER A 922 -75.16 -44.06 30.04
CA SER A 922 -76.00 -43.56 28.95
C SER A 922 -75.25 -42.62 27.99
N ARG A 923 -74.27 -41.86 28.46
CA ARG A 923 -73.50 -40.90 27.65
C ARG A 923 -72.29 -41.51 26.94
N HIS A 924 -71.72 -42.59 27.48
CA HIS A 924 -70.43 -43.14 27.04
C HIS A 924 -70.48 -44.61 26.65
N SER A 925 -71.65 -45.12 26.22
CA SER A 925 -71.87 -46.51 25.82
C SER A 925 -70.82 -47.12 24.88
N PRO A 926 -70.40 -46.48 23.77
CA PRO A 926 -69.48 -47.11 22.82
C PRO A 926 -68.04 -47.22 23.33
N ARG A 927 -67.72 -46.57 24.46
CA ARG A 927 -66.37 -46.54 25.05
C ARG A 927 -66.17 -47.56 26.16
N LEU A 928 -67.26 -48.17 26.63
CA LEU A 928 -67.30 -49.13 27.73
C LEU A 928 -67.33 -50.56 27.18
N ASP A 929 -66.65 -51.49 27.85
CA ASP A 929 -66.82 -52.90 27.54
C ASP A 929 -68.21 -53.38 27.99
N SER A 930 -69.02 -53.80 27.01
CA SER A 930 -70.37 -54.34 27.19
C SER A 930 -70.46 -55.49 28.18
N VAL A 931 -69.43 -56.34 28.28
CA VAL A 931 -69.49 -57.53 29.12
C VAL A 931 -69.19 -57.18 30.58
N GLU A 932 -68.13 -56.41 30.81
CA GLU A 932 -67.72 -56.01 32.17
C GLU A 932 -68.69 -55.02 32.82
N THR A 933 -69.27 -54.08 32.06
CA THR A 933 -70.26 -53.14 32.62
C THR A 933 -71.50 -53.83 33.16
N LEU A 934 -72.03 -54.81 32.42
CA LEU A 934 -73.22 -55.56 32.84
C LEU A 934 -72.97 -56.39 34.10
N GLN A 935 -71.75 -56.90 34.30
CA GLN A 935 -71.36 -57.64 35.50
C GLN A 935 -71.19 -56.74 36.75
N LEU A 936 -70.89 -55.46 36.55
CA LEU A 936 -70.67 -54.50 37.64
C LEU A 936 -71.98 -53.88 38.16
N LEU A 937 -73.07 -53.94 37.39
CA LEU A 937 -74.36 -53.38 37.76
C LEU A 937 -75.02 -54.15 38.92
N PRO A 938 -75.54 -53.46 39.96
CA PRO A 938 -76.35 -54.07 40.99
C PRO A 938 -77.63 -54.70 40.39
N PRO A 939 -78.16 -55.79 40.96
CA PRO A 939 -79.37 -56.46 40.47
C PRO A 939 -80.66 -55.62 40.59
N LEU A 940 -80.57 -54.40 41.12
CA LEU A 940 -81.69 -53.48 41.34
C LEU A 940 -81.91 -52.49 40.17
N VAL A 941 -81.04 -52.48 39.17
CA VAL A 941 -81.13 -51.56 38.02
C VAL A 941 -82.13 -52.10 37.00
N THR A 942 -83.06 -51.26 36.54
CA THR A 942 -84.07 -51.69 35.56
C THR A 942 -83.48 -51.72 34.15
N THR A 943 -84.00 -52.59 33.29
CA THR A 943 -83.60 -52.65 31.87
C THR A 943 -83.93 -51.36 31.11
N GLN A 944 -84.88 -50.57 31.60
CA GLN A 944 -85.25 -49.27 31.03
C GLN A 944 -84.12 -48.24 31.19
N ASP A 945 -83.41 -48.26 32.32
CA ASP A 945 -82.33 -47.32 32.62
C ASP A 945 -81.06 -47.56 31.76
N VAL A 946 -80.91 -48.78 31.22
CA VAL A 946 -79.73 -49.21 30.41
C VAL A 946 -80.09 -49.38 28.92
N GLN A 947 -81.29 -48.97 28.51
CA GLN A 947 -81.79 -49.20 27.15
C GLN A 947 -80.92 -48.56 26.07
N THR A 948 -80.48 -47.31 26.27
CA THR A 948 -79.63 -46.58 25.32
C THR A 948 -78.29 -47.28 25.09
N PHE A 949 -77.70 -47.79 26.18
CA PHE A 949 -76.46 -48.55 26.16
C PHE A 949 -76.58 -49.85 25.35
N LEU A 950 -77.65 -50.62 25.57
CA LEU A 950 -77.88 -51.88 24.86
C LEU A 950 -78.12 -51.67 23.36
N LEU A 951 -78.78 -50.59 22.97
CA LEU A 951 -79.03 -50.28 21.55
C LEU A 951 -77.76 -49.85 20.81
N GLU A 952 -76.86 -49.13 21.46
CA GLU A 952 -75.61 -48.66 20.84
C GLU A 952 -74.57 -49.77 20.74
N THR A 953 -74.44 -50.63 21.75
CA THR A 953 -73.49 -51.77 21.73
C THR A 953 -73.83 -52.81 20.67
N LEU A 954 -75.12 -53.02 20.37
CA LEU A 954 -75.56 -53.94 19.31
C LEU A 954 -75.34 -53.39 17.88
N ARG A 955 -75.06 -52.09 17.72
CA ARG A 955 -74.78 -51.44 16.42
C ARG A 955 -73.27 -51.35 16.14
N ALA A 956 -72.59 -52.48 15.94
CA ALA A 956 -71.17 -52.46 15.52
C ALA A 956 -70.99 -51.86 14.10
N PRO A 957 -69.90 -51.11 13.82
CA PRO A 957 -69.69 -50.46 12.52
C PRO A 957 -69.23 -51.48 11.49
N ILE A 958 -70.09 -51.78 10.52
CA ILE A 958 -69.69 -52.45 9.28
C ILE A 958 -68.89 -51.41 8.48
N PHE A 959 -67.56 -51.37 8.65
CA PHE A 959 -66.70 -50.48 7.87
C PHE A 959 -66.83 -50.80 6.37
N ASP A 960 -67.22 -49.82 5.56
CA ASP A 960 -67.41 -49.97 4.11
C ASP A 960 -66.09 -50.28 3.39
N THR A 961 -65.82 -51.57 3.23
CA THR A 961 -64.68 -52.13 2.47
C THR A 961 -64.55 -51.53 1.06
N HIS A 962 -65.66 -51.05 0.48
CA HIS A 962 -65.69 -50.38 -0.81
C HIS A 962 -64.90 -49.06 -0.83
N VAL A 963 -65.05 -48.22 0.20
CA VAL A 963 -64.38 -46.91 0.27
C VAL A 963 -62.88 -47.09 0.40
N VAL A 964 -62.45 -48.03 1.24
CA VAL A 964 -61.03 -48.36 1.44
C VAL A 964 -60.39 -48.85 0.13
N ARG A 965 -61.07 -49.72 -0.61
CA ARG A 965 -60.61 -50.23 -1.90
C ARG A 965 -60.40 -49.12 -2.93
N GLU A 966 -61.33 -48.16 -3.05
CA GLU A 966 -61.21 -47.06 -4.01
C GLU A 966 -60.06 -46.10 -3.67
N ILE A 967 -59.80 -45.84 -2.39
CA ILE A 967 -58.65 -45.03 -1.95
C ILE A 967 -57.33 -45.71 -2.32
N HIS A 968 -57.20 -47.02 -2.10
CA HIS A 968 -56.00 -47.76 -2.49
C HIS A 968 -55.75 -47.74 -4.00
N LYS A 969 -56.82 -47.86 -4.79
CA LYS A 969 -56.75 -47.76 -6.26
C LYS A 969 -56.25 -46.39 -6.72
N ALA A 970 -56.80 -45.31 -6.19
CA ALA A 970 -56.36 -43.94 -6.51
C ALA A 970 -54.88 -43.71 -6.17
N ARG A 971 -54.40 -44.29 -5.06
CA ARG A 971 -52.99 -44.19 -4.66
C ARG A 971 -52.07 -44.94 -5.63
N ALA A 972 -52.46 -46.13 -6.09
CA ALA A 972 -51.70 -46.89 -7.08
C ALA A 972 -51.56 -46.13 -8.40
N GLU A 973 -52.64 -45.52 -8.88
CA GLU A 973 -52.62 -44.70 -10.10
C GLU A 973 -51.71 -43.46 -9.97
N SER A 974 -51.72 -42.81 -8.80
CA SER A 974 -50.84 -41.67 -8.52
C SER A 974 -49.35 -42.05 -8.58
N VAL A 975 -49.00 -43.22 -8.03
CA VAL A 975 -47.62 -43.73 -8.06
C VAL A 975 -47.21 -44.11 -9.48
N ALA A 976 -48.07 -44.79 -10.23
CA ALA A 976 -47.80 -45.16 -11.63
C ALA A 976 -47.52 -43.91 -12.50
N ARG A 977 -48.27 -42.83 -12.29
CA ARG A 977 -48.06 -41.56 -13.00
C ARG A 977 -46.71 -40.91 -12.67
N LYS A 978 -46.30 -40.96 -11.40
CA LYS A 978 -44.96 -40.50 -10.97
C LYS A 978 -43.84 -41.32 -11.61
N LEU A 979 -44.01 -42.64 -11.71
CA LEU A 979 -43.05 -43.53 -12.33
C LEU A 979 -42.86 -43.18 -13.82
N MET A 980 -43.96 -43.02 -14.55
CA MET A 980 -43.93 -42.60 -15.96
C MET A 980 -43.20 -41.25 -16.16
N LEU A 981 -43.42 -40.28 -15.26
CA LEU A 981 -42.71 -38.99 -15.28
C LEU A 981 -41.22 -39.09 -14.99
N LEU A 982 -40.77 -40.15 -14.31
CA LEU A 982 -39.35 -40.40 -14.06
C LEU A 982 -38.71 -41.12 -15.25
N GLU A 983 -39.37 -42.12 -15.83
CA GLU A 983 -38.90 -42.86 -17.01
C GLU A 983 -38.76 -42.00 -18.26
N THR A 984 -39.56 -40.95 -18.39
CA THR A 984 -39.48 -40.00 -19.51
C THR A 984 -38.28 -39.04 -19.43
N ARG A 985 -37.58 -38.96 -18.29
CA ARG A 985 -36.42 -38.08 -18.12
C ARG A 985 -35.21 -38.64 -18.86
N ARG A 986 -34.70 -37.89 -19.85
CA ARG A 986 -33.48 -38.21 -20.59
C ARG A 986 -32.59 -36.99 -20.73
N VAL A 987 -31.28 -37.19 -20.76
CA VAL A 987 -30.28 -36.12 -20.92
C VAL A 987 -29.51 -36.36 -22.21
N LYS A 988 -29.56 -35.39 -23.15
CA LYS A 988 -28.79 -35.43 -24.40
C LYS A 988 -27.40 -34.80 -24.16
N VAL A 989 -26.34 -35.54 -24.45
CA VAL A 989 -24.96 -35.03 -24.42
C VAL A 989 -24.55 -34.68 -25.85
N THR A 990 -24.13 -33.43 -26.06
CA THR A 990 -23.61 -32.93 -27.34
C THR A 990 -22.11 -32.70 -27.23
N ASP A 991 -21.39 -32.69 -28.36
CA ASP A 991 -19.93 -32.53 -28.40
C ASP A 991 -19.44 -31.16 -27.86
N SER A 992 -20.35 -30.19 -27.78
CA SER A 992 -20.14 -28.86 -27.19
C SER A 992 -20.34 -28.82 -25.67
N ARG A 993 -20.81 -29.89 -25.03
CA ARG A 993 -21.20 -29.86 -23.61
C ARG A 993 -19.96 -29.93 -22.71
N ILE A 994 -19.89 -28.99 -21.77
CA ILE A 994 -18.76 -28.79 -20.86
C ILE A 994 -19.15 -29.27 -19.47
N CYS A 995 -18.20 -29.87 -18.74
CA CYS A 995 -18.38 -30.24 -17.35
C CYS A 995 -18.38 -28.98 -16.46
N PRO A 996 -19.41 -28.75 -15.62
CA PRO A 996 -19.52 -27.55 -14.78
C PRO A 996 -18.47 -27.47 -13.66
N GLN A 997 -17.77 -28.57 -13.35
CA GLN A 997 -16.78 -28.60 -12.28
C GLN A 997 -15.34 -28.36 -12.77
N CYS A 998 -14.95 -28.94 -13.91
CA CYS A 998 -13.58 -28.83 -14.44
C CYS A 998 -13.47 -27.97 -15.70
N HIS A 999 -14.60 -27.49 -16.22
CA HIS A 999 -14.70 -26.67 -17.42
C HIS A 999 -14.08 -27.29 -18.71
N LYS A 1000 -13.79 -28.60 -18.71
CA LYS A 1000 -13.36 -29.36 -19.89
C LYS A 1000 -14.55 -29.94 -20.65
N ARG A 1001 -14.39 -30.13 -21.97
CA ARG A 1001 -15.39 -30.79 -22.82
C ARG A 1001 -15.59 -32.24 -22.38
N ILE A 1002 -16.84 -32.69 -22.38
CA ILE A 1002 -17.20 -34.04 -21.90
C ILE A 1002 -16.75 -35.11 -22.91
N GLY A 1003 -16.98 -34.88 -24.21
CA GLY A 1003 -16.58 -35.83 -25.27
C GLY A 1003 -17.10 -37.25 -25.01
N ASN A 1004 -16.31 -38.26 -25.41
CA ASN A 1004 -16.62 -39.69 -25.22
C ASN A 1004 -16.22 -40.24 -23.83
N SER A 1005 -16.01 -39.37 -22.84
CA SER A 1005 -15.59 -39.82 -21.49
C SER A 1005 -16.74 -40.42 -20.69
N VAL A 1006 -16.42 -41.18 -19.64
CA VAL A 1006 -17.42 -41.70 -18.69
C VAL A 1006 -18.09 -40.53 -17.96
N ILE A 1007 -19.42 -40.47 -18.06
CA ILE A 1007 -20.24 -39.40 -17.51
C ILE A 1007 -20.96 -39.81 -16.23
N ALA A 1008 -21.24 -38.83 -15.37
CA ALA A 1008 -22.17 -38.94 -14.26
C ALA A 1008 -23.29 -37.91 -14.42
N VAL A 1009 -24.54 -38.31 -14.18
CA VAL A 1009 -25.73 -37.45 -14.28
C VAL A 1009 -26.29 -37.19 -12.89
N HIS A 1010 -26.49 -35.91 -12.55
CA HIS A 1010 -26.97 -35.50 -11.23
C HIS A 1010 -28.45 -35.09 -11.28
N ALA A 1011 -29.24 -35.64 -10.35
CA ALA A 1011 -30.64 -35.25 -10.15
C ALA A 1011 -30.73 -33.98 -9.26
N PRO A 1012 -31.66 -33.04 -9.52
CA PRO A 1012 -32.86 -33.15 -10.35
C PRO A 1012 -32.77 -32.52 -11.76
N ARG A 1013 -31.76 -31.69 -12.03
CA ARG A 1013 -31.66 -30.92 -13.30
C ARG A 1013 -31.02 -31.68 -14.46
N GLY A 1014 -30.48 -32.88 -14.22
CA GLY A 1014 -29.83 -33.68 -15.27
C GLY A 1014 -28.51 -33.06 -15.75
N GLU A 1015 -27.77 -32.45 -14.84
CA GLU A 1015 -26.44 -31.90 -15.10
C GLU A 1015 -25.43 -33.04 -15.24
N VAL A 1016 -24.52 -32.91 -16.21
CA VAL A 1016 -23.59 -33.97 -16.59
C VAL A 1016 -22.18 -33.55 -16.23
N THR A 1017 -21.49 -34.38 -15.46
CA THR A 1017 -20.09 -34.17 -15.08
C THR A 1017 -19.23 -35.33 -15.59
N HIS A 1018 -17.92 -35.11 -15.69
CA HIS A 1018 -16.96 -36.22 -15.75
C HIS A 1018 -17.12 -37.11 -14.52
N TYR A 1019 -16.85 -38.40 -14.67
CA TYR A 1019 -16.92 -39.36 -13.55
C TYR A 1019 -16.06 -38.94 -12.35
N GLN A 1020 -14.84 -38.46 -12.58
CA GLN A 1020 -13.93 -37.99 -11.53
C GLN A 1020 -14.43 -36.71 -10.82
N CYS A 1021 -15.29 -35.92 -11.46
CA CYS A 1021 -15.85 -34.70 -10.87
C CYS A 1021 -17.16 -34.94 -10.11
N ARG A 1022 -17.66 -36.19 -10.03
CA ARG A 1022 -18.97 -36.53 -9.47
C ARG A 1022 -19.09 -36.11 -8.00
N GLU A 1023 -18.15 -36.50 -7.16
CA GLU A 1023 -18.25 -36.31 -5.70
C GLU A 1023 -18.13 -34.83 -5.33
N ALA A 1024 -17.14 -34.14 -5.91
CA ALA A 1024 -16.95 -32.70 -5.68
C ALA A 1024 -18.17 -31.87 -6.12
N PHE A 1025 -18.83 -32.26 -7.21
CA PHE A 1025 -20.03 -31.57 -7.68
C PHE A 1025 -21.28 -31.90 -6.83
N ALA A 1026 -21.41 -33.14 -6.37
CA ALA A 1026 -22.51 -33.55 -5.48
C ALA A 1026 -22.47 -32.80 -4.15
N LEU A 1027 -21.27 -32.64 -3.56
CA LEU A 1027 -21.07 -31.85 -2.33
C LEU A 1027 -21.46 -30.38 -2.53
N LYS A 1028 -21.04 -29.78 -3.66
CA LYS A 1028 -21.42 -28.41 -4.02
C LYS A 1028 -22.94 -28.25 -4.18
N LEU A 1029 -23.63 -29.25 -4.73
CA LEU A 1029 -25.09 -29.25 -4.85
C LEU A 1029 -25.79 -29.39 -3.49
N THR A 1030 -25.22 -30.13 -2.53
CA THR A 1030 -25.78 -30.23 -1.18
C THR A 1030 -25.61 -28.94 -0.40
N GLU A 1031 -24.45 -28.27 -0.50
CA GLU A 1031 -24.21 -26.96 0.13
C GLU A 1031 -25.18 -25.89 -0.39
N LEU A 1032 -25.49 -25.91 -1.69
CA LEU A 1032 -26.47 -25.01 -2.32
C LEU A 1032 -27.94 -25.31 -1.95
N ARG A 1033 -28.25 -26.42 -1.27
CA ARG A 1033 -29.62 -26.70 -0.77
C ARG A 1033 -29.81 -26.32 0.69
N VAL A 1034 -28.72 -26.22 1.45
CA VAL A 1034 -28.76 -25.87 2.88
C VAL A 1034 -28.73 -24.35 3.07
N ARG A 1035 -28.23 -23.61 2.08
CA ARG A 1035 -28.49 -22.18 1.89
C ARG A 1035 -29.79 -21.99 1.10
#